data_AF-A0A0M7M1L2-F1
#
_entry.id   AF-A0A0M7M1L2-F1
#
_cell.length_a   1.000
_cell.length_b   1.000
_cell.length_c   1.000
_cell.angle_alpha   90.00
_cell.angle_beta   90.00
_cell.angle_gamma   90.00
#
_symmetry.space_group_name_H-M   'P 1'
#
loop_
_entity.id
_entity.type
_entity.pdbx_description
1 polymer ?
#
loop_
_entity_poly.entity_id
_entity_poly.type
_entity_poly.pdbx_seq_one_letter_code
_entity_poly.pdbx_strand_id
1 'polypeptide(L)'
;MQQQANQLRVDDAVNQAKEAALKLTFDPQSGYTNVKGIQALQRESGQPLATEYGDLLNQRIQTISEGLGNDAQRLAFRRASQAIGLQFQEQATRYEGEQFRTYAASVREGTIANSTNEIGLYYNDPQKVDQSVLSIQAAVADLGRMRGLSASLIEAQTRKATSNAHVTALTSALQKNDVAYADAYMRKYAPQMDADDMLRVNGLLTKQMDARLGAAAATTAVNRAMPRIMPTPADRLVNLVTGSGTQLPTELTTLVAQAESNDRDLNPDGSVVTSSKGAKGRMQVMDATNRDPGYGVTPARDDSLEERARVGRDYFQAMLQEYGGNLTQALAAYNAGPGNVNRALKEADKAGDRANWMRYLPKPDETVPYVQGVLAKYEAGQGAPAKPTLFELQRNVRDQMEGQSPERIRIALEETARQYEVANKAIKQREDEAVAGAMREIVANGGRYADLPLAVRANIPAKDIAEVMSFAGKIAKGEDRTNEAVYQKLAGDPAYLRSLSDNEFYRLRGELSESDFKTFANQRGAAAGRGVDKADELNTSAINSTLNNRMATLKIDPTPKDGSSDAMRVGAIRKFVNDAVLSQQKITGKQMNDRETEEFIDGLFAKSVQFRSFWFGTTNERLLTLKVGDIPSEVKKSLKADFKKNGIDDPTEADLLGAYWRMQTALQRQRATGVVTD
;
A
#
# COMPACT_ATOMS: atom_id res chain seq x y z
N MET A 1 92.16 49.52 -10.63
CA MET A 1 91.14 49.20 -11.66
C MET A 1 90.94 47.69 -11.87
N GLN A 2 91.98 46.89 -12.09
CA GLN A 2 91.81 45.44 -12.38
C GLN A 2 91.19 44.62 -11.22
N GLN A 3 91.53 44.92 -9.96
CA GLN A 3 90.89 44.28 -8.79
C GLN A 3 89.40 44.63 -8.67
N GLN A 4 89.02 45.88 -8.94
CA GLN A 4 87.61 46.31 -8.93
C GLN A 4 86.80 45.66 -10.07
N ALA A 5 87.39 45.53 -11.25
CA ALA A 5 86.76 44.83 -12.38
C ALA A 5 86.58 43.32 -12.12
N ASN A 6 87.56 42.69 -11.47
CA ASN A 6 87.46 41.29 -11.02
C ASN A 6 86.37 41.11 -9.97
N GLN A 7 86.28 42.01 -8.98
CA GLN A 7 85.27 41.93 -7.93
C GLN A 7 83.85 42.05 -8.51
N LEU A 8 83.61 43.04 -9.39
CA LEU A 8 82.31 43.24 -10.02
C LEU A 8 81.83 42.02 -10.82
N ARG A 9 82.75 41.36 -11.54
CA ARG A 9 82.45 40.11 -12.26
C ARG A 9 82.12 38.95 -11.33
N VAL A 10 82.79 38.85 -10.18
CA VAL A 10 82.49 37.84 -9.16
C VAL A 10 81.12 38.11 -8.53
N ASP A 11 80.80 39.36 -8.22
CA ASP A 11 79.52 39.75 -7.63
C ASP A 11 78.34 39.43 -8.57
N ASP A 12 78.49 39.72 -9.87
CA ASP A 12 77.53 39.35 -10.92
C ASP A 12 77.33 37.82 -10.99
N ALA A 13 78.41 37.05 -11.01
CA ALA A 13 78.35 35.58 -10.99
C ALA A 13 77.67 35.04 -9.72
N VAL A 14 77.93 35.64 -8.55
CA VAL A 14 77.26 35.30 -7.29
C VAL A 14 75.76 35.58 -7.37
N ASN A 15 75.35 36.70 -7.98
CA ASN A 15 73.94 37.02 -8.16
C ASN A 15 73.24 36.01 -9.09
N GLN A 16 73.88 35.63 -10.20
CA GLN A 16 73.38 34.60 -11.10
C GLN A 16 73.22 33.23 -10.41
N ALA A 17 74.17 32.84 -9.54
CA ALA A 17 74.07 31.61 -8.76
C ALA A 17 72.91 31.66 -7.75
N LYS A 18 72.67 32.81 -7.11
CA LYS A 18 71.51 33.02 -6.22
C LYS A 18 70.19 32.97 -6.97
N GLU A 19 70.12 33.58 -8.15
CA GLU A 19 68.93 33.54 -9.01
C GLU A 19 68.63 32.11 -9.47
N ALA A 20 69.65 31.35 -9.86
CA ALA A 20 69.51 29.94 -10.20
C ALA A 20 68.97 29.12 -9.02
N ALA A 21 69.49 29.34 -7.80
CA ALA A 21 68.98 28.70 -6.58
C ALA A 21 67.51 29.08 -6.32
N LEU A 22 67.15 30.37 -6.39
CA LEU A 22 65.77 30.84 -6.19
C LEU A 22 64.80 30.23 -7.22
N LYS A 23 65.22 30.14 -8.49
CA LYS A 23 64.43 29.50 -9.54
C LYS A 23 64.24 28.02 -9.26
N LEU A 24 65.30 27.30 -8.93
CA LEU A 24 65.23 25.88 -8.56
C LEU A 24 64.44 25.62 -7.27
N THR A 25 64.25 26.63 -6.41
CA THR A 25 63.37 26.54 -5.24
C THR A 25 61.91 26.84 -5.59
N PHE A 26 61.61 27.97 -6.23
CA PHE A 26 60.26 28.56 -6.26
C PHE A 26 59.62 28.66 -7.64
N ASP A 27 60.34 28.37 -8.73
CA ASP A 27 59.78 28.47 -10.07
C ASP A 27 58.57 27.54 -10.23
N PRO A 28 57.40 28.02 -10.71
CA PRO A 28 56.16 27.24 -10.75
C PRO A 28 56.24 25.95 -11.59
N GLN A 29 57.19 25.84 -12.51
CA GLN A 29 57.34 24.68 -13.39
C GLN A 29 58.49 23.78 -12.98
N SER A 30 59.59 24.37 -12.53
CA SER A 30 60.86 23.66 -12.30
C SER A 30 61.31 23.63 -10.85
N GLY A 31 60.73 24.45 -9.97
CA GLY A 31 61.12 24.56 -8.57
C GLY A 31 60.72 23.35 -7.73
N TYR A 32 61.60 22.91 -6.82
CA TYR A 32 61.35 21.72 -5.99
C TYR A 32 60.15 21.87 -5.06
N THR A 33 59.75 23.10 -4.73
CA THR A 33 58.58 23.35 -3.87
C THR A 33 57.23 22.95 -4.49
N ASN A 34 57.21 22.66 -5.80
CA ASN A 34 56.03 22.13 -6.49
C ASN A 34 55.94 20.60 -6.46
N VAL A 35 57.02 19.92 -6.06
CA VAL A 35 57.07 18.46 -5.97
C VAL A 35 56.55 18.04 -4.58
N LYS A 36 55.33 17.53 -4.51
CA LYS A 36 54.63 17.29 -3.23
C LYS A 36 54.40 15.81 -2.91
N GLY A 37 54.29 15.51 -1.62
CA GLY A 37 53.93 14.17 -1.12
C GLY A 37 54.88 13.09 -1.60
N ILE A 38 54.35 11.99 -2.14
CA ILE A 38 55.16 10.85 -2.58
C ILE A 38 56.13 11.19 -3.71
N GLN A 39 55.80 12.16 -4.58
CA GLN A 39 56.66 12.57 -5.69
C GLN A 39 57.95 13.26 -5.23
N ALA A 40 57.97 13.80 -4.01
CA ALA A 40 59.17 14.38 -3.40
C ALA A 40 60.11 13.31 -2.84
N LEU A 41 59.58 12.11 -2.57
CA LEU A 41 60.29 10.99 -1.94
C LEU A 41 60.71 9.93 -2.97
N GLN A 42 59.89 9.77 -4.01
CA GLN A 42 60.11 8.85 -5.13
C GLN A 42 60.34 9.68 -6.39
N ARG A 43 61.60 10.05 -6.62
CA ARG A 43 62.03 10.77 -7.82
C ARG A 43 62.26 9.81 -8.97
N GLU A 44 61.94 10.24 -10.19
CA GLU A 44 62.23 9.49 -11.42
C GLU A 44 63.73 9.25 -11.62
N SER A 45 64.55 10.18 -11.13
CA SER A 45 66.02 10.10 -11.12
C SER A 45 66.56 8.97 -10.22
N GLY A 46 65.75 8.43 -9.31
CA GLY A 46 66.17 7.50 -8.26
C GLY A 46 67.01 8.14 -7.14
N GLN A 47 67.24 9.46 -7.19
CA GLN A 47 67.97 10.22 -6.17
C GLN A 47 67.01 10.91 -5.19
N PRO A 48 67.45 11.21 -3.95
CA PRO A 48 66.71 12.11 -3.06
C PRO A 48 66.49 13.47 -3.70
N LEU A 49 65.37 14.12 -3.38
CA LEU A 49 65.01 15.41 -3.99
C LEU A 49 66.08 16.47 -3.71
N ALA A 50 66.62 16.49 -2.50
CA ALA A 50 67.69 17.43 -2.13
C ALA A 50 68.98 17.20 -2.93
N THR A 51 69.30 15.94 -3.27
CA THR A 51 70.47 15.58 -4.08
C THR A 51 70.26 15.98 -5.53
N GLU A 52 69.12 15.61 -6.12
CA GLU A 52 68.81 15.92 -7.53
C GLU A 52 68.85 17.43 -7.79
N TYR A 53 68.17 18.21 -6.95
CA TYR A 53 68.15 19.66 -7.10
C TYR A 53 69.50 20.31 -6.74
N GLY A 54 70.24 19.72 -5.79
CA GLY A 54 71.60 20.13 -5.48
C GLY A 54 72.54 19.95 -6.67
N ASP A 55 72.43 18.81 -7.37
CA ASP A 55 73.20 18.52 -8.58
C ASP A 55 72.84 19.48 -9.72
N LEU A 56 71.56 19.81 -9.91
CA LEU A 56 71.12 20.82 -10.87
C LEU A 56 71.71 22.20 -10.56
N LEU A 57 71.75 22.61 -9.30
CA LEU A 57 72.36 23.88 -8.90
C LEU A 57 73.88 23.86 -9.11
N ASN A 58 74.55 22.77 -8.76
CA ASN A 58 76.00 22.61 -8.95
C ASN A 58 76.38 22.68 -10.44
N GLN A 59 75.57 22.10 -11.33
CA GLN A 59 75.77 22.24 -12.79
C GLN A 59 75.66 23.71 -13.23
N ARG A 60 74.68 24.47 -12.72
CA ARG A 60 74.54 25.90 -13.02
C ARG A 60 75.72 26.71 -12.50
N ILE A 61 76.16 26.45 -11.28
CA ILE A 61 77.34 27.08 -10.67
C ILE A 61 78.59 26.82 -11.52
N GLN A 62 78.77 25.57 -12.00
CA GLN A 62 79.90 25.20 -12.84
C GLN A 62 79.88 25.98 -14.18
N THR A 63 78.74 26.05 -14.86
CA THR A 63 78.57 26.84 -16.09
C THR A 63 78.89 28.33 -15.88
N ILE A 64 78.45 28.92 -14.75
CA ILE A 64 78.77 30.32 -14.40
C ILE A 64 80.29 30.47 -14.18
N SER A 65 80.92 29.53 -13.48
CA SER A 65 82.36 29.55 -13.22
C SER A 65 83.21 29.47 -14.48
N GLU A 66 82.76 28.74 -15.51
CA GLU A 66 83.43 28.62 -16.81
C GLU A 66 83.42 29.93 -17.61
N GLY A 67 82.41 30.78 -17.40
CA GLY A 67 82.29 32.11 -18.01
C GLY A 67 83.19 33.20 -17.40
N LEU A 68 83.91 32.90 -16.31
CA LEU A 68 84.80 33.84 -15.63
C LEU A 68 86.16 33.95 -16.34
N GLY A 69 86.68 35.18 -16.45
CA GLY A 69 87.80 35.51 -17.34
C GLY A 69 89.20 35.19 -16.82
N ASN A 70 89.37 34.88 -15.52
CA ASN A 70 90.66 34.51 -14.95
C ASN A 70 90.53 33.67 -13.65
N ASP A 71 91.64 33.10 -13.19
CA ASP A 71 91.67 32.20 -12.02
C ASP A 71 91.33 32.89 -10.70
N ALA A 72 91.67 34.17 -10.55
CA ALA A 72 91.35 34.93 -9.34
C ALA A 72 89.82 35.10 -9.19
N GLN A 73 89.11 35.38 -10.29
CA GLN A 73 87.65 35.43 -10.32
C GLN A 73 87.04 34.05 -10.02
N ARG A 74 87.53 32.99 -10.67
CA ARG A 74 87.05 31.61 -10.45
C ARG A 74 87.21 31.15 -9.01
N LEU A 75 88.36 31.44 -8.39
CA LEU A 75 88.62 31.06 -7.00
C LEU A 75 87.70 31.81 -6.03
N ALA A 76 87.51 33.12 -6.22
CA ALA A 76 86.63 33.93 -5.38
C ALA A 76 85.16 33.49 -5.51
N PHE A 77 84.69 33.26 -6.74
CA PHE A 77 83.34 32.76 -7.00
C PHE A 77 83.12 31.35 -6.43
N ARG A 78 84.08 30.43 -6.55
CA ARG A 78 83.98 29.08 -5.98
C ARG A 78 83.74 29.11 -4.47
N ARG A 79 84.44 30.00 -3.74
CA ARG A 79 84.23 30.16 -2.28
C ARG A 79 82.83 30.68 -1.96
N ALA A 80 82.34 31.66 -2.71
CA ALA A 80 81.02 32.24 -2.50
C ALA A 80 79.89 31.25 -2.86
N SER A 81 80.03 30.53 -3.97
CA SER A 81 79.03 29.57 -4.47
C SER A 81 78.94 28.29 -3.63
N GLN A 82 80.01 27.88 -2.94
CA GLN A 82 79.93 26.79 -1.95
C GLN A 82 78.92 27.07 -0.83
N ALA A 83 78.90 28.30 -0.29
CA ALA A 83 77.93 28.67 0.73
C ALA A 83 76.49 28.65 0.20
N ILE A 84 76.29 29.10 -1.05
CA ILE A 84 74.98 29.06 -1.73
C ILE A 84 74.51 27.61 -1.91
N GLY A 85 75.38 26.73 -2.40
CA GLY A 85 75.07 25.31 -2.59
C GLY A 85 74.70 24.61 -1.28
N LEU A 86 75.45 24.85 -0.20
CA LEU A 86 75.17 24.27 1.12
C LEU A 86 73.81 24.75 1.67
N GLN A 87 73.54 26.06 1.62
CA GLN A 87 72.26 26.61 2.08
C GLN A 87 71.08 26.05 1.27
N PHE A 88 71.22 25.97 -0.04
CA PHE A 88 70.20 25.41 -0.91
C PHE A 88 69.93 23.94 -0.59
N GLN A 89 70.98 23.14 -0.41
CA GLN A 89 70.86 21.72 -0.06
C GLN A 89 70.20 21.52 1.31
N GLU A 90 70.51 22.36 2.30
CA GLU A 90 69.83 22.35 3.60
C GLU A 90 68.33 22.64 3.45
N GLN A 91 67.96 23.66 2.66
CA GLN A 91 66.56 24.01 2.42
C GLN A 91 65.79 22.90 1.70
N ALA A 92 66.39 22.31 0.66
CA ALA A 92 65.80 21.20 -0.07
C ALA A 92 65.64 19.95 0.82
N THR A 93 66.62 19.66 1.69
CA THR A 93 66.55 18.55 2.65
C THR A 93 65.45 18.77 3.69
N ARG A 94 65.29 20.00 4.22
CA ARG A 94 64.19 20.34 5.14
C ARG A 94 62.83 20.15 4.46
N TYR A 95 62.69 20.64 3.23
CA TYR A 95 61.47 20.49 2.45
C TYR A 95 61.13 19.02 2.18
N GLU A 96 62.11 18.21 1.79
CA GLU A 96 61.96 16.76 1.61
C GLU A 96 61.45 16.08 2.90
N GLY A 97 62.03 16.42 4.06
CA GLY A 97 61.57 15.94 5.36
C GLY A 97 60.15 16.39 5.74
N GLU A 98 59.73 17.59 5.32
CA GLU A 98 58.34 18.07 5.47
C GLU A 98 57.37 17.29 4.57
N GLN A 99 57.77 17.00 3.33
CA GLN A 99 56.96 16.19 2.41
C GLN A 99 56.84 14.74 2.91
N PHE A 100 57.91 14.18 3.50
CA PHE A 100 57.86 12.87 4.15
C PHE A 100 56.81 12.83 5.26
N ARG A 101 56.85 13.80 6.19
CA ARG A 101 55.86 13.88 7.28
C ARG A 101 54.43 14.05 6.76
N THR A 102 54.25 14.86 5.72
CA THR A 102 52.94 15.08 5.09
C THR A 102 52.39 13.79 4.47
N TYR A 103 53.22 13.05 3.72
CA TYR A 103 52.82 11.78 3.13
C TYR A 103 52.57 10.68 4.18
N ALA A 104 53.44 10.58 5.19
CA ALA A 104 53.27 9.63 6.29
C ALA A 104 51.94 9.87 7.03
N ALA A 105 51.59 11.14 7.27
CA ALA A 105 50.31 11.50 7.87
C ALA A 105 49.13 11.08 6.99
N SER A 106 49.16 11.33 5.68
CA SER A 106 48.05 10.95 4.79
C SER A 106 47.84 9.44 4.69
N VAL A 107 48.92 8.64 4.73
CA VAL A 107 48.82 7.17 4.78
C VAL A 107 48.14 6.70 6.07
N ARG A 108 48.46 7.30 7.23
CA ARG A 108 47.83 6.97 8.50
C ARG A 108 46.36 7.39 8.54
N GLU A 109 46.03 8.57 8.02
CA GLU A 109 44.64 9.02 7.87
C GLU A 109 43.84 8.07 6.96
N GLY A 110 44.42 7.62 5.84
CA GLY A 110 43.83 6.60 4.97
C GLY A 110 43.64 5.25 5.68
N THR A 111 44.58 4.84 6.53
CA THR A 111 44.46 3.62 7.34
C THR A 111 43.28 3.69 8.30
N ILE A 112 43.08 4.83 8.97
CA ILE A 112 41.94 5.05 9.88
C ILE A 112 40.62 4.99 9.11
N ALA A 113 40.55 5.68 7.97
CA ALA A 113 39.35 5.71 7.13
C ALA A 113 38.99 4.31 6.60
N ASN A 114 39.97 3.57 6.06
CA ASN A 114 39.74 2.22 5.54
C ASN A 114 39.32 1.24 6.63
N SER A 115 39.98 1.28 7.80
CA SER A 115 39.63 0.44 8.94
C SER A 115 38.24 0.76 9.48
N THR A 116 37.85 2.05 9.50
CA THR A 116 36.49 2.48 9.89
C THR A 116 35.44 1.93 8.93
N ASN A 117 35.71 1.97 7.61
CA ASN A 117 34.83 1.40 6.61
C ASN A 117 34.73 -0.13 6.74
N GLU A 118 35.85 -0.80 7.01
CA GLU A 118 35.90 -2.25 7.22
C GLU A 118 35.03 -2.67 8.42
N ILE A 119 35.08 -1.93 9.52
CA ILE A 119 34.21 -2.13 10.69
C ILE A 119 32.73 -2.01 10.32
N GLY A 120 32.35 -1.05 9.49
CA GLY A 120 30.97 -0.93 9.00
C GLY A 120 30.53 -2.11 8.12
N LEU A 121 31.41 -2.55 7.22
CA LEU A 121 31.14 -3.66 6.30
C LEU A 121 31.03 -5.01 7.02
N TYR A 122 31.92 -5.25 7.97
CA TYR A 122 32.04 -6.49 8.73
C TYR A 122 31.62 -6.33 10.19
N TYR A 123 30.62 -5.49 10.45
CA TYR A 123 30.13 -5.22 11.82
C TYR A 123 29.73 -6.49 12.59
N ASN A 124 29.33 -7.54 11.88
CA ASN A 124 28.91 -8.83 12.39
C ASN A 124 30.06 -9.84 12.60
N ASP A 125 31.32 -9.45 12.34
CA ASP A 125 32.52 -10.23 12.57
C ASP A 125 33.38 -9.58 13.68
N PRO A 126 33.26 -10.05 14.93
CA PRO A 126 33.98 -9.44 16.05
C PRO A 126 35.51 -9.46 15.89
N GLN A 127 36.08 -10.47 15.21
CA GLN A 127 37.53 -10.57 15.04
C GLN A 127 38.03 -9.50 14.09
N LYS A 128 37.33 -9.28 12.96
CA LYS A 128 37.66 -8.19 12.03
C LYS A 128 37.49 -6.83 12.68
N VAL A 129 36.40 -6.63 13.42
CA VAL A 129 36.17 -5.38 14.15
C VAL A 129 37.33 -5.10 15.11
N ASP A 130 37.72 -6.07 15.93
CA ASP A 130 38.80 -5.93 16.90
C ASP A 130 40.15 -5.64 16.19
N GLN A 131 40.42 -6.30 15.06
CA GLN A 131 41.62 -6.05 14.24
C GLN A 131 41.65 -4.64 13.62
N SER A 132 40.54 -4.18 13.05
CA SER A 132 40.44 -2.85 12.46
C SER A 132 40.54 -1.77 13.55
N VAL A 133 39.97 -2.00 14.75
CA VAL A 133 40.14 -1.11 15.91
C VAL A 133 41.61 -0.98 16.30
N LEU A 134 42.34 -2.08 16.43
CA LEU A 134 43.79 -2.04 16.72
C LEU A 134 44.56 -1.24 15.66
N SER A 135 44.17 -1.37 14.39
CA SER A 135 44.79 -0.65 13.28
C SER A 135 44.53 0.86 13.35
N ILE A 136 43.31 1.27 13.74
CA ILE A 136 42.95 2.67 14.02
C ILE A 136 43.79 3.21 15.18
N GLN A 137 43.86 2.49 16.30
CA GLN A 137 44.60 2.91 17.49
C GLN A 137 46.08 3.14 17.18
N ALA A 138 46.71 2.21 16.46
CA ALA A 138 48.10 2.34 16.03
C ALA A 138 48.31 3.55 15.12
N ALA A 139 47.43 3.76 14.13
CA ALA A 139 47.56 4.86 13.18
C ALA A 139 47.36 6.24 13.83
N VAL A 140 46.42 6.37 14.77
CA VAL A 140 46.21 7.61 15.53
C VAL A 140 47.40 7.91 16.45
N ALA A 141 47.93 6.90 17.14
CA ALA A 141 49.11 7.05 17.99
C ALA A 141 50.32 7.54 17.18
N ASP A 142 50.55 6.94 16.01
CA ASP A 142 51.62 7.36 15.09
C ASP A 142 51.43 8.82 14.63
N LEU A 143 50.22 9.21 14.21
CA LEU A 143 49.91 10.59 13.81
C LEU A 143 50.18 11.59 14.94
N GLY A 144 49.75 11.25 16.15
CA GLY A 144 49.95 12.12 17.29
C GLY A 144 51.42 12.31 17.66
N ARG A 145 52.23 11.23 17.59
CA ARG A 145 53.69 11.32 17.76
C ARG A 145 54.33 12.19 16.67
N MET A 146 53.96 12.01 15.41
CA MET A 146 54.47 12.83 14.29
C MET A 146 54.14 14.32 14.44
N ARG A 147 52.99 14.63 15.04
CA ARG A 147 52.51 16.00 15.31
C ARG A 147 53.02 16.58 16.64
N GLY A 148 53.76 15.82 17.44
CA GLY A 148 54.28 16.26 18.74
C GLY A 148 53.20 16.43 19.82
N LEU A 149 52.10 15.67 19.75
CA LEU A 149 51.02 15.72 20.74
C LEU A 149 51.42 15.04 22.06
N SER A 150 50.82 15.48 23.17
CA SER A 150 50.98 14.81 24.46
C SER A 150 50.31 13.43 24.48
N ALA A 151 50.76 12.55 25.38
CA ALA A 151 50.16 11.21 25.54
C ALA A 151 48.64 11.29 25.85
N SER A 152 48.21 12.26 26.65
CA SER A 152 46.79 12.48 26.97
C SER A 152 45.96 12.90 25.75
N LEU A 153 46.50 13.75 24.88
CA LEU A 153 45.83 14.14 23.64
C LEU A 153 45.77 12.97 22.65
N ILE A 154 46.82 12.14 22.59
CA ILE A 154 46.83 10.93 21.77
C ILE A 154 45.76 9.96 22.23
N GLU A 155 45.63 9.72 23.54
CA GLU A 155 44.59 8.86 24.09
C GLU A 155 43.19 9.40 23.77
N ALA A 156 42.96 10.70 23.93
CA ALA A 156 41.69 11.33 23.62
C ALA A 156 41.33 11.21 22.12
N GLN A 157 42.29 11.46 21.22
CA GLN A 157 42.09 11.28 19.77
C GLN A 157 41.85 9.82 19.39
N THR A 158 42.53 8.89 20.08
CA THR A 158 42.37 7.45 19.85
C THR A 158 40.96 7.02 20.22
N ARG A 159 40.47 7.41 21.40
CA ARG A 159 39.10 7.14 21.85
C ARG A 159 38.07 7.73 20.90
N LYS A 160 38.30 8.96 20.40
CA LYS A 160 37.40 9.58 19.43
C LYS A 160 37.35 8.80 18.11
N ALA A 161 38.50 8.36 17.60
CA ALA A 161 38.57 7.60 16.37
C ALA A 161 37.92 6.20 16.51
N THR A 162 38.14 5.50 17.62
CA THR A 162 37.49 4.20 17.89
C THR A 162 35.99 4.36 18.11
N SER A 163 35.58 5.40 18.84
CA SER A 163 34.17 5.77 19.02
C SER A 163 33.46 5.94 17.67
N ASN A 164 34.04 6.74 16.78
CA ASN A 164 33.52 6.94 15.43
C ASN A 164 33.42 5.62 14.64
N ALA A 165 34.41 4.73 14.77
CA ALA A 165 34.38 3.42 14.13
C ALA A 165 33.24 2.53 14.65
N HIS A 166 33.04 2.46 15.96
CA HIS A 166 31.93 1.70 16.54
C HIS A 166 30.56 2.27 16.17
N VAL A 167 30.42 3.60 16.10
CA VAL A 167 29.22 4.26 15.55
C VAL A 167 28.94 3.77 14.14
N THR A 168 29.96 3.63 13.28
CA THR A 168 29.79 3.16 11.91
C THR A 168 29.22 1.74 11.89
N ALA A 169 29.80 0.81 12.65
CA ALA A 169 29.25 -0.55 12.78
C ALA A 169 27.81 -0.59 13.32
N LEU A 170 27.53 0.18 14.38
CA LEU A 170 26.20 0.28 14.97
C LEU A 170 25.19 0.83 13.97
N THR A 171 25.56 1.87 13.22
CA THR A 171 24.72 2.45 12.17
C THR A 171 24.47 1.43 11.05
N SER A 172 25.49 0.69 10.62
CA SER A 172 25.36 -0.38 9.62
C SER A 172 24.42 -1.51 10.10
N ALA A 173 24.52 -1.93 11.37
CA ALA A 173 23.63 -2.92 11.96
C ALA A 173 22.17 -2.42 11.97
N LEU A 174 21.94 -1.19 12.43
CA LEU A 174 20.60 -0.58 12.49
C LEU A 174 20.00 -0.36 11.09
N GLN A 175 20.82 -0.01 10.09
CA GLN A 175 20.38 0.10 8.68
C GLN A 175 19.95 -1.26 8.10
N LYS A 176 20.62 -2.34 8.49
CA LYS A 176 20.24 -3.71 8.13
C LYS A 176 19.13 -4.29 9.01
N ASN A 177 18.50 -3.46 9.83
CA ASN A 177 17.43 -3.85 10.75
C ASN A 177 17.90 -4.98 11.70
N ASP A 178 19.14 -4.93 12.16
CA ASP A 178 19.73 -5.88 13.11
C ASP A 178 19.85 -5.27 14.52
N VAL A 179 18.70 -4.89 15.07
CA VAL A 179 18.60 -4.17 16.36
C VAL A 179 19.15 -4.99 17.53
N ALA A 180 18.91 -6.30 17.53
CA ALA A 180 19.38 -7.18 18.61
C ALA A 180 20.91 -7.28 18.62
N TYR A 181 21.51 -7.41 17.43
CA TYR A 181 22.97 -7.36 17.31
C TYR A 181 23.51 -5.98 17.67
N ALA A 182 22.89 -4.89 17.22
CA ALA A 182 23.31 -3.54 17.57
C ALA A 182 23.31 -3.30 19.09
N ASP A 183 22.29 -3.78 19.81
CA ASP A 183 22.22 -3.74 21.28
C ASP A 183 23.37 -4.54 21.94
N ALA A 184 23.62 -5.76 21.46
CA ALA A 184 24.72 -6.59 21.95
C ALA A 184 26.11 -5.98 21.65
N TYR A 185 26.29 -5.44 20.44
CA TYR A 185 27.49 -4.76 19.99
C TYR A 185 27.75 -3.52 20.85
N MET A 186 26.72 -2.71 21.09
CA MET A 186 26.81 -1.52 21.94
C MET A 186 27.28 -1.90 23.36
N ARG A 187 26.71 -2.95 23.97
CA ARG A 187 27.15 -3.43 25.28
C ARG A 187 28.61 -3.90 25.29
N LYS A 188 29.08 -4.57 24.22
CA LYS A 188 30.46 -5.05 24.12
C LYS A 188 31.47 -3.90 23.99
N TYR A 189 31.16 -2.93 23.13
CA TYR A 189 32.12 -1.89 22.71
C TYR A 189 31.93 -0.52 23.37
N ALA A 190 30.90 -0.33 24.19
CA ALA A 190 30.68 0.90 24.97
C ALA A 190 31.93 1.42 25.71
N PRO A 191 32.79 0.58 26.33
CA PRO A 191 34.01 1.08 26.99
C PRO A 191 35.01 1.78 26.06
N GLN A 192 34.91 1.59 24.75
CA GLN A 192 35.79 2.17 23.72
C GLN A 192 35.17 3.39 23.02
N MET A 193 33.98 3.82 23.46
CA MET A 193 33.21 4.90 22.87
C MET A 193 33.18 6.14 23.76
N ASP A 194 33.00 7.30 23.15
CA ASP A 194 32.78 8.56 23.86
C ASP A 194 31.34 8.67 24.33
N ALA A 195 31.13 9.36 25.46
CA ALA A 195 29.81 9.50 26.08
C ALA A 195 28.74 10.06 25.13
N ASP A 196 29.07 11.09 24.35
CA ASP A 196 28.15 11.71 23.40
C ASP A 196 27.73 10.75 22.28
N ASP A 197 28.67 9.95 21.77
CA ASP A 197 28.41 8.96 20.73
C ASP A 197 27.59 7.79 21.28
N MET A 198 27.87 7.37 22.52
CA MET A 198 27.06 6.36 23.21
C MET A 198 25.61 6.81 23.39
N LEU A 199 25.40 8.04 23.85
CA LEU A 199 24.05 8.62 24.02
C LEU A 199 23.32 8.69 22.68
N ARG A 200 24.00 9.14 21.62
CA ARG A 200 23.44 9.22 20.26
C ARG A 200 22.99 7.85 19.76
N VAL A 201 23.84 6.83 19.86
CA VAL A 201 23.47 5.47 19.39
C VAL A 201 22.41 4.83 20.28
N ASN A 202 22.47 4.98 21.60
CA ASN A 202 21.42 4.50 22.50
C ASN A 202 20.05 5.12 22.18
N GLY A 203 20.01 6.41 21.82
CA GLY A 203 18.79 7.07 21.35
C GLY A 203 18.24 6.43 20.07
N LEU A 204 19.10 6.12 19.09
CA LEU A 204 18.71 5.44 17.85
C LEU A 204 18.22 4.02 18.10
N LEU A 205 18.91 3.28 18.96
CA LEU A 205 18.57 1.91 19.34
C LEU A 205 17.21 1.87 20.06
N THR A 206 17.02 2.75 21.04
CA THR A 206 15.76 2.90 21.78
C THR A 206 14.61 3.22 20.83
N LYS A 207 14.82 4.16 19.89
CA LYS A 207 13.82 4.49 18.88
C LYS A 207 13.42 3.29 18.01
N GLN A 208 14.41 2.52 17.53
CA GLN A 208 14.12 1.31 16.73
C GLN A 208 13.46 0.20 17.57
N MET A 209 13.86 0.02 18.83
CA MET A 209 13.23 -0.93 19.75
C MET A 209 11.78 -0.55 20.05
N ASP A 210 11.52 0.72 20.38
CA ASP A 210 10.18 1.23 20.65
C ASP A 210 9.27 1.05 19.44
N ALA A 211 9.80 1.27 18.22
CA ALA A 211 9.06 1.01 17.00
C ALA A 211 8.67 -0.47 16.85
N ARG A 212 9.61 -1.40 17.08
CA ARG A 212 9.33 -2.84 16.99
C ARG A 212 8.35 -3.33 18.05
N LEU A 213 8.58 -2.94 19.30
CA LEU A 213 7.76 -3.39 20.43
C LEU A 213 6.36 -2.78 20.37
N GLY A 214 6.26 -1.51 19.98
CA GLY A 214 4.97 -0.86 19.72
C GLY A 214 4.21 -1.56 18.59
N ALA A 215 4.87 -1.87 17.48
CA ALA A 215 4.24 -2.57 16.37
C ALA A 215 3.79 -4.01 16.75
N ALA A 216 4.58 -4.72 17.54
CA ALA A 216 4.25 -6.06 18.04
C ALA A 216 3.04 -6.05 18.99
N ALA A 217 2.93 -5.06 19.87
CA ALA A 217 1.79 -4.90 20.77
C ALA A 217 0.50 -4.65 19.98
N ALA A 218 0.53 -3.74 19.00
CA ALA A 218 -0.59 -3.49 18.10
C ALA A 218 -1.01 -4.75 17.33
N THR A 219 -0.04 -5.47 16.75
CA THR A 219 -0.28 -6.74 16.03
C THR A 219 -0.96 -7.77 16.93
N THR A 220 -0.52 -7.90 18.17
CA THR A 220 -1.12 -8.82 19.14
C THR A 220 -2.56 -8.46 19.45
N ALA A 221 -2.84 -7.16 19.68
CA ALA A 221 -4.18 -6.67 19.98
C ALA A 221 -5.14 -6.85 18.80
N VAL A 222 -4.71 -6.49 17.58
CA VAL A 222 -5.51 -6.66 16.37
C VAL A 222 -5.76 -8.14 16.09
N ASN A 223 -4.74 -9.01 16.15
CA ASN A 223 -4.89 -10.44 15.94
C ASN A 223 -5.88 -11.08 16.92
N ARG A 224 -5.88 -10.67 18.19
CA ARG A 224 -6.87 -11.13 19.17
C ARG A 224 -8.30 -10.69 18.82
N ALA A 225 -8.44 -9.53 18.20
CA ALA A 225 -9.73 -9.00 17.75
C ALA A 225 -10.17 -9.51 16.38
N MET A 226 -9.28 -10.13 15.59
CA MET A 226 -9.58 -10.58 14.21
C MET A 226 -10.82 -11.46 14.08
N PRO A 227 -11.11 -12.44 14.97
CA PRO A 227 -12.34 -13.23 14.88
C PRO A 227 -13.63 -12.39 15.00
N ARG A 228 -13.57 -11.22 15.66
CA ARG A 228 -14.70 -10.28 15.75
C ARG A 228 -14.72 -9.28 14.60
N ILE A 229 -13.55 -8.95 14.05
CA ILE A 229 -13.41 -8.05 12.90
C ILE A 229 -13.84 -8.77 11.62
N MET A 230 -13.44 -10.03 11.46
CA MET A 230 -13.72 -10.88 10.30
C MET A 230 -14.16 -12.29 10.74
N PRO A 231 -15.38 -12.45 11.27
CA PRO A 231 -15.87 -13.77 11.66
C PRO A 231 -15.99 -14.67 10.42
N THR A 232 -15.54 -15.92 10.54
CA THR A 232 -15.75 -16.92 9.49
C THR A 232 -17.22 -17.37 9.44
N PRO A 233 -17.68 -17.98 8.33
CA PRO A 233 -18.96 -18.69 8.26
C PRO A 233 -19.20 -19.62 9.47
N ALA A 234 -18.17 -20.38 9.85
CA ALA A 234 -18.22 -21.25 11.02
C ALA A 234 -18.34 -20.45 12.32
N ASP A 235 -17.58 -19.36 12.49
CA ASP A 235 -17.67 -18.51 13.69
C ASP A 235 -19.06 -17.89 13.85
N ARG A 236 -19.68 -17.43 12.76
CA ARG A 236 -21.03 -16.87 12.81
C ARG A 236 -22.06 -17.93 13.17
N LEU A 237 -21.95 -19.12 12.58
CA LEU A 237 -22.87 -20.21 12.87
C LEU A 237 -22.69 -20.72 14.30
N VAL A 238 -21.45 -20.87 14.74
CA VAL A 238 -21.10 -21.11 16.13
C VAL A 238 -21.79 -20.07 16.98
N ASN A 239 -21.57 -18.77 16.79
CA ASN A 239 -22.21 -17.73 17.61
C ASN A 239 -23.74 -17.78 17.63
N LEU A 240 -24.38 -18.18 16.52
CA LEU A 240 -25.84 -18.40 16.49
C LEU A 240 -26.25 -19.60 17.35
N VAL A 241 -25.53 -20.71 17.25
CA VAL A 241 -25.79 -21.93 18.03
C VAL A 241 -25.42 -21.75 19.50
N THR A 242 -24.38 -20.97 19.76
CA THR A 242 -23.66 -20.92 21.03
C THR A 242 -23.90 -19.66 21.85
N GLY A 243 -24.64 -18.68 21.32
CA GLY A 243 -24.86 -17.38 21.97
C GLY A 243 -23.57 -16.59 22.26
N SER A 244 -22.40 -17.04 21.80
CA SER A 244 -21.09 -16.58 22.29
C SER A 244 -20.62 -15.24 21.69
N GLY A 245 -21.53 -14.28 21.54
CA GLY A 245 -21.17 -12.89 21.29
C GLY A 245 -20.47 -12.34 22.52
N THR A 246 -19.14 -12.28 22.51
CA THR A 246 -18.31 -11.66 23.56
C THR A 246 -18.98 -10.43 24.17
N GLN A 247 -19.36 -10.53 25.45
CA GLN A 247 -19.88 -9.48 26.36
C GLN A 247 -20.30 -8.16 25.70
N LEU A 248 -21.61 -7.97 25.50
CA LEU A 248 -22.21 -6.67 25.15
C LEU A 248 -22.65 -5.90 26.42
N PRO A 249 -22.49 -4.56 26.46
CA PRO A 249 -23.12 -3.70 27.47
C PRO A 249 -24.65 -3.75 27.41
N THR A 250 -25.28 -3.52 28.57
CA THR A 250 -26.66 -3.85 28.98
C THR A 250 -27.84 -3.24 28.18
N GLU A 251 -27.68 -2.66 26.99
CA GLU A 251 -28.76 -1.85 26.39
C GLU A 251 -29.35 -2.28 25.05
N LEU A 252 -28.90 -3.36 24.38
CA LEU A 252 -29.62 -3.90 23.21
C LEU A 252 -29.47 -5.42 23.13
N THR A 253 -30.28 -6.15 23.90
CA THR A 253 -30.37 -7.62 23.88
C THR A 253 -31.48 -8.08 22.95
N THR A 254 -31.15 -8.69 21.82
CA THR A 254 -32.07 -9.66 21.20
C THR A 254 -31.37 -10.64 20.26
N LEU A 255 -31.82 -11.90 20.37
CA LEU A 255 -31.81 -12.98 19.37
C LEU A 255 -30.49 -13.73 19.15
N VAL A 256 -30.33 -14.88 19.82
CA VAL A 256 -30.53 -16.27 19.30
C VAL A 256 -30.41 -17.27 20.44
N ALA A 257 -29.63 -16.93 21.46
CA ALA A 257 -29.63 -17.66 22.70
C ALA A 257 -31.03 -17.70 23.36
N GLN A 258 -32.00 -16.87 22.97
CA GLN A 258 -33.44 -16.98 23.30
C GLN A 258 -34.08 -18.35 23.01
N ALA A 259 -33.57 -19.14 22.07
CA ALA A 259 -34.12 -20.47 21.80
C ALA A 259 -33.64 -21.53 22.80
N GLU A 260 -32.48 -21.33 23.42
CA GLU A 260 -31.82 -22.30 24.30
C GLU A 260 -31.85 -21.86 25.78
N SER A 261 -31.55 -20.59 26.10
CA SER A 261 -31.51 -20.07 27.48
C SER A 261 -31.67 -18.54 27.67
N ASN A 262 -31.90 -17.76 26.60
CA ASN A 262 -31.83 -16.29 26.54
C ASN A 262 -30.43 -15.66 26.77
N ASP A 263 -29.36 -16.35 26.35
CA ASP A 263 -27.93 -15.98 26.55
C ASP A 263 -27.53 -15.90 28.01
N ARG A 264 -28.27 -16.65 28.82
CA ARG A 264 -28.11 -16.63 30.25
C ARG A 264 -27.52 -17.96 30.66
N ASP A 265 -26.44 -17.87 31.43
CA ASP A 265 -26.02 -18.98 32.25
C ASP A 265 -26.89 -19.10 33.50
N LEU A 266 -27.43 -17.98 33.97
CA LEU A 266 -28.22 -17.87 35.20
C LEU A 266 -29.61 -17.28 34.94
N ASN A 267 -30.63 -17.91 35.53
CA ASN A 267 -31.95 -17.33 35.70
C ASN A 267 -31.89 -16.06 36.57
N PRO A 268 -32.92 -15.20 36.56
CA PRO A 268 -32.98 -14.00 37.40
C PRO A 268 -32.82 -14.27 38.91
N ASP A 269 -33.10 -15.49 39.35
CA ASP A 269 -32.96 -15.95 40.73
C ASP A 269 -31.55 -16.50 41.07
N GLY A 270 -30.61 -16.44 40.11
CA GLY A 270 -29.23 -16.93 40.28
C GLY A 270 -29.05 -18.44 40.07
N SER A 271 -30.11 -19.19 39.76
CA SER A 271 -30.00 -20.61 39.41
C SER A 271 -29.51 -20.81 37.97
N VAL A 272 -28.79 -21.91 37.67
CA VAL A 272 -28.30 -22.18 36.31
C VAL A 272 -29.47 -22.47 35.37
N VAL A 273 -29.50 -21.83 34.19
CA VAL A 273 -30.52 -22.11 33.18
C VAL A 273 -30.41 -23.56 32.73
N THR A 274 -31.45 -24.35 33.01
CA THR A 274 -31.46 -25.80 32.80
C THR A 274 -32.71 -26.25 32.05
N SER A 275 -32.57 -26.98 30.94
CA SER A 275 -33.73 -27.52 30.21
C SER A 275 -34.42 -28.65 30.98
N SER A 276 -35.63 -29.01 30.55
CA SER A 276 -36.39 -30.15 31.10
C SER A 276 -35.66 -31.49 31.00
N LYS A 277 -34.64 -31.60 30.13
CA LYS A 277 -33.80 -32.78 29.96
C LYS A 277 -32.45 -32.68 30.68
N GLY A 278 -32.16 -31.57 31.37
CA GLY A 278 -30.94 -31.38 32.16
C GLY A 278 -29.76 -30.73 31.42
N ALA A 279 -30.01 -30.12 30.25
CA ALA A 279 -28.99 -29.35 29.54
C ALA A 279 -28.78 -28.00 30.25
N LYS A 280 -27.52 -27.54 30.42
CA LYS A 280 -27.20 -26.41 31.33
C LYS A 280 -26.45 -25.26 30.66
N GLY A 281 -26.66 -24.06 31.19
CA GLY A 281 -25.92 -22.84 30.85
C GLY A 281 -26.33 -22.26 29.49
N ARG A 282 -25.61 -21.22 29.04
CA ARG A 282 -25.91 -20.50 27.79
C ARG A 282 -25.86 -21.35 26.52
N MET A 283 -25.12 -22.45 26.59
CA MET A 283 -24.92 -23.41 25.52
C MET A 283 -25.88 -24.61 25.53
N GLN A 284 -26.65 -24.78 26.60
CA GLN A 284 -27.46 -25.98 26.85
C GLN A 284 -26.65 -27.27 26.61
N VAL A 285 -25.46 -27.38 27.22
CA VAL A 285 -24.65 -28.61 27.15
C VAL A 285 -25.12 -29.59 28.22
N MET A 286 -25.36 -30.85 27.82
CA MET A 286 -25.68 -31.96 28.72
C MET A 286 -24.48 -32.32 29.61
N ASP A 287 -24.72 -32.76 30.85
CA ASP A 287 -23.62 -33.16 31.75
C ASP A 287 -22.74 -34.28 31.19
N ALA A 288 -23.33 -35.20 30.43
CA ALA A 288 -22.59 -36.25 29.73
C ALA A 288 -21.62 -35.66 28.70
N THR A 289 -22.11 -34.78 27.82
CA THR A 289 -21.29 -34.08 26.81
C THR A 289 -20.23 -33.17 27.45
N ASN A 290 -20.53 -32.55 28.60
CA ASN A 290 -19.56 -31.69 29.29
C ASN A 290 -18.34 -32.49 29.81
N ARG A 291 -18.58 -33.72 30.25
CA ARG A 291 -17.57 -34.61 30.84
C ARG A 291 -16.88 -35.51 29.81
N ASP A 292 -17.60 -35.90 28.77
CA ASP A 292 -17.09 -36.74 27.70
C ASP A 292 -17.74 -36.35 26.36
N PRO A 293 -17.24 -35.28 25.71
CA PRO A 293 -17.82 -34.78 24.46
C PRO A 293 -17.50 -35.66 23.25
N GLY A 294 -16.44 -36.49 23.30
CA GLY A 294 -15.94 -37.23 22.14
C GLY A 294 -15.43 -36.32 21.01
N TYR A 295 -15.27 -36.88 19.80
CA TYR A 295 -14.94 -36.15 18.56
C TYR A 295 -13.68 -35.25 18.62
N GLY A 296 -12.71 -35.64 19.44
CA GLY A 296 -11.47 -34.86 19.64
C GLY A 296 -11.64 -33.58 20.46
N VAL A 297 -12.83 -33.33 21.00
CA VAL A 297 -13.10 -32.19 21.89
C VAL A 297 -12.53 -32.49 23.27
N THR A 298 -11.84 -31.50 23.85
CA THR A 298 -11.30 -31.66 25.20
C THR A 298 -12.44 -31.58 26.22
N PRO A 299 -12.57 -32.54 27.17
CA PRO A 299 -13.52 -32.45 28.27
C PRO A 299 -13.41 -31.15 29.08
N ALA A 300 -14.49 -30.71 29.74
CA ALA A 300 -14.47 -29.54 30.61
C ALA A 300 -13.44 -29.72 31.73
N ARG A 301 -12.63 -28.69 31.99
CA ARG A 301 -11.63 -28.72 33.07
C ARG A 301 -12.28 -28.69 34.45
N ASP A 302 -13.40 -27.99 34.56
CA ASP A 302 -14.22 -27.86 35.75
C ASP A 302 -15.70 -27.69 35.36
N ASP A 303 -16.58 -27.61 36.36
CA ASP A 303 -18.01 -27.39 36.17
C ASP A 303 -18.39 -25.90 36.03
N SER A 304 -17.41 -25.01 35.77
CA SER A 304 -17.71 -23.59 35.52
C SER A 304 -18.55 -23.41 34.26
N LEU A 305 -19.39 -22.36 34.27
CA LEU A 305 -20.25 -22.02 33.13
C LEU A 305 -19.41 -21.62 31.90
N GLU A 306 -18.27 -20.96 32.11
CA GLU A 306 -17.27 -20.67 31.07
C GLU A 306 -16.69 -21.92 30.41
N GLU A 307 -16.24 -22.92 31.18
CA GLU A 307 -15.71 -24.17 30.60
C GLU A 307 -16.81 -24.98 29.93
N ARG A 308 -18.02 -25.02 30.49
CA ARG A 308 -19.18 -25.63 29.82
C ARG A 308 -19.50 -24.95 28.50
N ALA A 309 -19.39 -23.62 28.47
CA ALA A 309 -19.61 -22.88 27.25
C ALA A 309 -18.53 -23.15 26.18
N ARG A 310 -17.27 -23.25 26.61
CA ARG A 310 -16.14 -23.67 25.77
C ARG A 310 -16.40 -25.05 25.15
N VAL A 311 -16.79 -26.05 25.95
CA VAL A 311 -17.09 -27.40 25.46
C VAL A 311 -18.23 -27.38 24.44
N GLY A 312 -19.31 -26.65 24.70
CA GLY A 312 -20.42 -26.55 23.74
C GLY A 312 -19.99 -25.97 22.39
N ARG A 313 -19.13 -24.96 22.38
CA ARG A 313 -18.57 -24.39 21.15
C ARG A 313 -17.69 -25.38 20.40
N ASP A 314 -16.74 -25.98 21.11
CA ASP A 314 -15.78 -26.90 20.50
C ASP A 314 -16.51 -28.16 19.97
N TYR A 315 -17.55 -28.61 20.68
CA TYR A 315 -18.42 -29.71 20.25
C TYR A 315 -19.20 -29.39 18.97
N PHE A 316 -19.79 -28.21 18.86
CA PHE A 316 -20.47 -27.82 17.62
C PHE A 316 -19.49 -27.72 16.44
N GLN A 317 -18.29 -27.19 16.68
CA GLN A 317 -17.24 -27.14 15.66
C GLN A 317 -16.81 -28.54 15.20
N ALA A 318 -16.73 -29.49 16.13
CA ALA A 318 -16.49 -30.90 15.80
C ALA A 318 -17.63 -31.49 14.96
N MET A 319 -18.90 -31.15 15.24
CA MET A 319 -20.03 -31.58 14.40
C MET A 319 -19.95 -31.01 12.98
N LEU A 320 -19.56 -29.75 12.81
CA LEU A 320 -19.34 -29.19 11.47
C LEU A 320 -18.27 -29.95 10.68
N GLN A 321 -17.20 -30.38 11.34
CA GLN A 321 -16.15 -31.18 10.73
C GLN A 321 -16.64 -32.60 10.39
N GLU A 322 -17.30 -33.26 11.34
CA GLU A 322 -17.83 -34.63 11.18
C GLU A 322 -18.77 -34.75 9.98
N TYR A 323 -19.64 -33.76 9.77
CA TYR A 323 -20.61 -33.75 8.67
C TYR A 323 -20.09 -33.05 7.41
N GLY A 324 -18.75 -32.91 7.25
CA GLY A 324 -18.13 -32.39 6.03
C GLY A 324 -18.58 -30.96 5.67
N GLY A 325 -18.89 -30.14 6.67
CA GLY A 325 -19.40 -28.78 6.50
C GLY A 325 -20.90 -28.69 6.18
N ASN A 326 -21.66 -29.79 6.24
CA ASN A 326 -23.10 -29.76 6.07
C ASN A 326 -23.78 -29.13 7.30
N LEU A 327 -24.13 -27.84 7.16
CA LEU A 327 -24.75 -27.01 8.20
C LEU A 327 -26.01 -27.66 8.80
N THR A 328 -26.90 -28.16 7.95
CA THR A 328 -28.18 -28.77 8.36
C THR A 328 -27.95 -30.02 9.22
N GLN A 329 -27.01 -30.88 8.82
CA GLN A 329 -26.68 -32.10 9.56
C GLN A 329 -25.97 -31.79 10.87
N ALA A 330 -25.01 -30.84 10.88
CA ALA A 330 -24.30 -30.44 12.08
C ALA A 330 -25.23 -29.81 13.13
N LEU A 331 -26.17 -28.94 12.71
CA LEU A 331 -27.19 -28.36 13.59
C LEU A 331 -28.12 -29.42 14.18
N ALA A 332 -28.58 -30.36 13.36
CA ALA A 332 -29.41 -31.47 13.83
C ALA A 332 -28.62 -32.39 14.79
N ALA A 333 -27.33 -32.59 14.55
CA ALA A 333 -26.48 -33.44 15.39
C ALA A 333 -26.19 -32.79 16.74
N TYR A 334 -26.07 -31.46 16.78
CA TYR A 334 -25.95 -30.71 18.02
C TYR A 334 -27.21 -30.85 18.90
N ASN A 335 -28.40 -30.69 18.30
CA ASN A 335 -29.68 -30.75 19.02
C ASN A 335 -30.15 -32.18 19.35
N ALA A 336 -30.12 -33.09 18.37
CA ALA A 336 -30.67 -34.45 18.50
C ALA A 336 -29.60 -35.52 18.78
N GLY A 337 -28.32 -35.17 18.71
CA GLY A 337 -27.19 -36.10 18.84
C GLY A 337 -26.77 -36.73 17.50
N PRO A 338 -25.46 -36.88 17.24
CA PRO A 338 -24.94 -37.38 15.97
C PRO A 338 -25.38 -38.82 15.64
N GLY A 339 -25.52 -39.68 16.66
CA GLY A 339 -26.03 -41.04 16.45
C GLY A 339 -27.46 -41.07 15.87
N ASN A 340 -28.31 -40.13 16.29
CA ASN A 340 -29.67 -40.02 15.76
C ASN A 340 -29.71 -39.46 14.34
N VAL A 341 -28.84 -38.49 14.03
CA VAL A 341 -28.68 -37.99 12.67
C VAL A 341 -28.20 -39.10 11.74
N ASN A 342 -27.12 -39.80 12.08
CA ASN A 342 -26.58 -40.89 11.28
C ASN A 342 -27.61 -42.01 11.04
N ARG A 343 -28.44 -42.32 12.05
CA ARG A 343 -29.55 -43.26 11.89
C ARG A 343 -30.63 -42.74 10.93
N ALA A 344 -31.09 -41.50 11.11
CA ALA A 344 -32.09 -40.88 10.25
C ALA A 344 -31.62 -40.80 8.78
N LEU A 345 -30.35 -40.45 8.57
CA LEU A 345 -29.68 -40.44 7.28
C LEU A 345 -29.76 -41.82 6.60
N LYS A 346 -29.42 -42.89 7.32
CA LYS A 346 -29.45 -44.27 6.82
C LYS A 346 -30.88 -44.78 6.56
N GLU A 347 -31.83 -44.42 7.40
CA GLU A 347 -33.25 -44.77 7.22
C GLU A 347 -33.85 -44.09 5.98
N ALA A 348 -33.53 -42.81 5.76
CA ALA A 348 -33.94 -42.07 4.57
C ALA A 348 -33.35 -42.64 3.28
N ASP A 349 -32.07 -43.06 3.29
CA ASP A 349 -31.44 -43.72 2.14
C ASP A 349 -32.13 -45.05 1.78
N LYS A 350 -32.47 -45.86 2.79
CA LYS A 350 -33.25 -47.10 2.58
C LYS A 350 -34.63 -46.83 1.99
N ALA A 351 -35.24 -45.70 2.34
CA ALA A 351 -36.54 -45.27 1.84
C ALA A 351 -36.48 -44.57 0.47
N GLY A 352 -35.29 -44.34 -0.10
CA GLY A 352 -35.13 -43.57 -1.34
C GLY A 352 -35.48 -42.08 -1.18
N ASP A 353 -35.44 -41.56 0.05
CA ASP A 353 -36.00 -40.26 0.44
C ASP A 353 -34.95 -39.37 1.13
N ARG A 354 -33.72 -39.46 0.62
CA ARG A 354 -32.54 -38.77 1.17
C ARG A 354 -32.75 -37.27 1.36
N ALA A 355 -33.48 -36.61 0.47
CA ALA A 355 -33.75 -35.18 0.53
C ALA A 355 -34.51 -34.75 1.80
N ASN A 356 -35.31 -35.64 2.39
CA ASN A 356 -36.19 -35.33 3.51
C ASN A 356 -35.78 -36.06 4.80
N TRP A 357 -34.51 -36.44 4.93
CA TRP A 357 -34.00 -37.26 6.03
C TRP A 357 -34.35 -36.77 7.44
N MET A 358 -34.54 -35.46 7.65
CA MET A 358 -34.90 -34.90 8.96
C MET A 358 -36.26 -35.42 9.48
N ARG A 359 -37.16 -35.90 8.61
CA ARG A 359 -38.42 -36.53 9.03
C ARG A 359 -38.23 -37.85 9.78
N TYR A 360 -37.07 -38.50 9.61
CA TYR A 360 -36.71 -39.77 10.25
C TYR A 360 -35.97 -39.57 11.58
N LEU A 361 -35.76 -38.31 12.02
CA LEU A 361 -35.22 -38.04 13.35
C LEU A 361 -36.20 -38.53 14.43
N PRO A 362 -35.71 -38.96 15.61
CA PRO A 362 -36.60 -39.42 16.68
C PRO A 362 -37.53 -38.34 17.25
N LYS A 363 -37.20 -37.06 17.06
CA LYS A 363 -38.01 -35.90 17.48
C LYS A 363 -38.03 -34.83 16.39
N PRO A 364 -38.64 -35.12 15.23
CA PRO A 364 -38.60 -34.20 14.10
C PRO A 364 -39.30 -32.88 14.43
N ASP A 365 -40.36 -32.91 15.24
CA ASP A 365 -41.11 -31.73 15.68
C ASP A 365 -40.30 -30.80 16.63
N GLU A 366 -39.21 -31.28 17.23
CA GLU A 366 -38.28 -30.48 18.05
C GLU A 366 -37.10 -30.00 17.21
N THR A 367 -36.49 -30.91 16.45
CA THR A 367 -35.22 -30.64 15.74
C THR A 367 -35.41 -29.91 14.41
N VAL A 368 -36.49 -30.14 13.66
CA VAL A 368 -36.71 -29.46 12.37
C VAL A 368 -36.92 -27.96 12.56
N PRO A 369 -37.82 -27.49 13.45
CA PRO A 369 -37.96 -26.06 13.71
C PRO A 369 -36.68 -25.42 14.26
N TYR A 370 -35.92 -26.16 15.08
CA TYR A 370 -34.62 -25.72 15.57
C TYR A 370 -33.63 -25.44 14.42
N VAL A 371 -33.41 -26.42 13.54
CA VAL A 371 -32.47 -26.30 12.41
C VAL A 371 -32.91 -25.18 11.47
N GLN A 372 -34.20 -25.13 11.12
CA GLN A 372 -34.74 -24.09 10.23
C GLN A 372 -34.59 -22.70 10.85
N GLY A 373 -34.85 -22.56 12.15
CA GLY A 373 -34.70 -21.29 12.87
C GLY A 373 -33.27 -20.78 12.89
N VAL A 374 -32.27 -21.64 13.09
CA VAL A 374 -30.85 -21.25 13.04
C VAL A 374 -30.41 -20.91 11.61
N LEU A 375 -30.80 -21.72 10.63
CA LEU A 375 -30.46 -21.47 9.22
C LEU A 375 -31.07 -20.17 8.70
N ALA A 376 -32.33 -19.85 9.03
CA ALA A 376 -32.96 -18.61 8.62
C ALA A 376 -32.21 -17.37 9.15
N LYS A 377 -31.70 -17.43 10.38
CA LYS A 377 -30.90 -16.35 10.98
C LYS A 377 -29.52 -16.25 10.35
N TYR A 378 -28.89 -17.39 10.09
CA TYR A 378 -27.62 -17.47 9.40
C TYR A 378 -27.71 -16.90 7.97
N GLU A 379 -28.77 -17.24 7.23
CA GLU A 379 -29.07 -16.69 5.90
C GLU A 379 -29.42 -15.19 5.95
N ALA A 380 -30.07 -14.72 7.03
CA ALA A 380 -30.27 -13.30 7.29
C ALA A 380 -28.97 -12.55 7.70
N GLY A 381 -27.82 -13.23 7.72
CA GLY A 381 -26.51 -12.66 8.04
C GLY A 381 -26.29 -12.36 9.52
N GLN A 382 -27.10 -12.94 10.42
CA GLN A 382 -26.91 -12.85 11.86
C GLN A 382 -25.74 -13.74 12.32
N GLY A 383 -25.29 -13.59 13.58
CA GLY A 383 -24.20 -14.38 14.17
C GLY A 383 -22.82 -13.74 14.10
N ALA A 384 -22.67 -12.64 13.37
CA ALA A 384 -21.46 -11.82 13.47
C ALA A 384 -21.44 -11.11 14.84
N PRO A 385 -20.35 -11.24 15.63
CA PRO A 385 -20.23 -10.49 16.89
C PRO A 385 -20.11 -9.00 16.58
N ALA A 386 -20.41 -8.15 17.57
CA ALA A 386 -20.19 -6.72 17.43
C ALA A 386 -18.71 -6.44 17.15
N LYS A 387 -18.47 -5.83 15.99
CA LYS A 387 -17.14 -5.45 15.54
C LYS A 387 -16.54 -4.44 16.52
N PRO A 388 -15.32 -4.67 17.03
CA PRO A 388 -14.71 -3.75 17.97
C PRO A 388 -14.43 -2.40 17.30
N THR A 389 -14.58 -1.33 18.05
CA THR A 389 -14.22 0.01 17.56
C THR A 389 -12.71 0.22 17.61
N LEU A 390 -12.18 1.14 16.81
CA LEU A 390 -10.77 1.53 16.92
C LEU A 390 -10.43 2.00 18.34
N PHE A 391 -11.33 2.74 18.98
CA PHE A 391 -11.18 3.21 20.34
C PHE A 391 -11.02 2.07 21.34
N GLU A 392 -11.83 1.01 21.23
CA GLU A 392 -11.72 -0.18 22.08
C GLU A 392 -10.37 -0.90 21.89
N LEU A 393 -9.92 -1.05 20.65
CA LEU A 393 -8.62 -1.67 20.36
C LEU A 393 -7.46 -0.85 20.94
N GLN A 394 -7.49 0.47 20.75
CA GLN A 394 -6.49 1.39 21.26
C GLN A 394 -6.47 1.42 22.80
N ARG A 395 -7.64 1.36 23.44
CA ARG A 395 -7.74 1.22 24.89
C ARG A 395 -7.09 -0.09 25.37
N ASN A 396 -7.42 -1.22 24.75
CA ASN A 396 -6.82 -2.51 25.09
C ASN A 396 -5.30 -2.53 24.94
N VAL A 397 -4.77 -1.87 23.90
CA VAL A 397 -3.33 -1.70 23.71
C VAL A 397 -2.72 -0.86 24.82
N ARG A 398 -3.36 0.26 25.18
CA ARG A 398 -2.88 1.12 26.28
C ARG A 398 -2.84 0.34 27.60
N ASP A 399 -3.88 -0.42 27.91
CA ASP A 399 -3.97 -1.22 29.15
C ASP A 399 -2.90 -2.33 29.18
N GLN A 400 -2.62 -2.98 28.05
CA GLN A 400 -1.55 -3.99 27.94
C GLN A 400 -0.14 -3.42 28.04
N MET A 401 0.02 -2.14 27.72
CA MET A 401 1.31 -1.44 27.71
C MET A 401 1.46 -0.50 28.90
N GLU A 402 0.74 -0.74 29.98
CA GLU A 402 0.90 0.01 31.22
C GLU A 402 2.36 -0.06 31.70
N GLY A 403 2.92 1.10 32.09
CA GLY A 403 4.32 1.24 32.51
C GLY A 403 5.35 1.28 31.38
N GLN A 404 4.96 1.19 30.10
CA GLN A 404 5.87 1.33 28.96
C GLN A 404 6.14 2.82 28.61
N SER A 405 7.16 3.07 27.77
CA SER A 405 7.50 4.44 27.36
C SER A 405 6.34 5.10 26.59
N PRO A 406 6.08 6.42 26.79
CA PRO A 406 5.02 7.13 26.07
C PRO A 406 5.17 7.04 24.54
N GLU A 407 6.40 7.06 24.04
CA GLU A 407 6.69 6.97 22.61
C GLU A 407 6.35 5.59 22.04
N ARG A 408 6.67 4.51 22.77
CA ARG A 408 6.30 3.15 22.39
C ARG A 408 4.79 2.95 22.36
N ILE A 409 4.07 3.52 23.34
CA ILE A 409 2.60 3.51 23.37
C ILE A 409 2.05 4.27 22.16
N ARG A 410 2.55 5.47 21.86
CA ARG A 410 2.13 6.25 20.69
C ARG A 410 2.27 5.45 19.39
N ILE A 411 3.41 4.80 19.18
CA ILE A 411 3.66 3.97 18.01
C ILE A 411 2.67 2.79 17.95
N ALA A 412 2.42 2.11 19.07
CA ALA A 412 1.45 1.03 19.12
C ALA A 412 0.03 1.49 18.75
N LEU A 413 -0.39 2.67 19.22
CA LEU A 413 -1.71 3.22 18.91
C LEU A 413 -1.87 3.59 17.43
N GLU A 414 -0.82 4.15 16.82
CA GLU A 414 -0.78 4.47 15.38
C GLU A 414 -0.76 3.20 14.52
N GLU A 415 0.04 2.20 14.90
CA GLU A 415 0.05 0.89 14.25
C GLU A 415 -1.32 0.21 14.34
N THR A 416 -1.96 0.27 15.51
CA THR A 416 -3.31 -0.29 15.71
C THR A 416 -4.31 0.35 14.77
N ALA A 417 -4.28 1.67 14.61
CA ALA A 417 -5.17 2.39 13.69
C ALA A 417 -4.96 1.95 12.24
N ARG A 418 -3.71 1.86 11.80
CA ARG A 418 -3.38 1.41 10.44
C ARG A 418 -3.78 -0.04 10.19
N GLN A 419 -3.48 -0.96 11.10
CA GLN A 419 -3.86 -2.37 10.95
C GLN A 419 -5.38 -2.54 10.96
N TYR A 420 -6.10 -1.79 11.79
CA TYR A 420 -7.56 -1.76 11.80
C TYR A 420 -8.14 -1.27 10.47
N GLU A 421 -7.57 -0.20 9.88
CA GLU A 421 -7.97 0.30 8.57
C GLU A 421 -7.71 -0.75 7.46
N VAL A 422 -6.55 -1.40 7.47
CA VAL A 422 -6.23 -2.48 6.52
C VAL A 422 -7.22 -3.63 6.65
N ALA A 423 -7.54 -4.07 7.87
CA ALA A 423 -8.55 -5.10 8.11
C ALA A 423 -9.93 -4.69 7.59
N ASN A 424 -10.33 -3.42 7.77
CA ASN A 424 -11.59 -2.90 7.25
C ASN A 424 -11.66 -2.88 5.73
N LYS A 425 -10.56 -2.50 5.06
CA LYS A 425 -10.47 -2.54 3.60
C LYS A 425 -10.56 -3.97 3.09
N ALA A 426 -9.87 -4.91 3.75
CA ALA A 426 -9.94 -6.33 3.40
C ALA A 426 -11.34 -6.92 3.57
N ILE A 427 -12.08 -6.50 4.61
CA ILE A 427 -13.51 -6.85 4.76
C ILE A 427 -14.30 -6.35 3.58
N LYS A 428 -14.23 -5.05 3.29
CA LYS A 428 -15.00 -4.44 2.19
C LYS A 428 -14.72 -5.17 0.86
N GLN A 429 -13.45 -5.44 0.57
CA GLN A 429 -13.07 -6.19 -0.64
C GLN A 429 -13.67 -7.59 -0.69
N ARG A 430 -13.66 -8.33 0.43
CA ARG A 430 -14.27 -9.66 0.52
C ARG A 430 -15.80 -9.59 0.36
N GLU A 431 -16.44 -8.59 0.97
CA GLU A 431 -17.88 -8.35 0.82
C GLU A 431 -18.23 -8.08 -0.65
N ASP A 432 -17.49 -7.19 -1.31
CA ASP A 432 -17.68 -6.87 -2.74
C ASP A 432 -17.45 -8.10 -3.63
N GLU A 433 -16.46 -8.92 -3.32
CA GLU A 433 -16.21 -10.19 -4.01
C GLU A 433 -17.34 -11.20 -3.84
N ALA A 434 -17.86 -11.35 -2.63
CA ALA A 434 -18.98 -12.25 -2.34
C ALA A 434 -20.26 -11.82 -3.08
N VAL A 435 -20.56 -10.52 -3.08
CA VAL A 435 -21.70 -9.95 -3.82
C VAL A 435 -21.52 -10.16 -5.32
N ALA A 436 -20.37 -9.77 -5.88
CA ALA A 436 -20.11 -9.94 -7.31
C ALA A 436 -20.12 -11.43 -7.73
N GLY A 437 -19.60 -12.32 -6.87
CA GLY A 437 -19.68 -13.77 -7.05
C GLY A 437 -21.11 -14.27 -7.10
N ALA A 438 -21.94 -13.89 -6.12
CA ALA A 438 -23.36 -14.22 -6.11
C ALA A 438 -24.09 -13.69 -7.36
N MET A 439 -23.80 -12.46 -7.79
CA MET A 439 -24.36 -11.88 -9.01
C MET A 439 -23.95 -12.67 -10.27
N ARG A 440 -22.71 -13.16 -10.37
CA ARG A 440 -22.29 -14.02 -11.49
C ARG A 440 -23.09 -15.33 -11.54
N GLU A 441 -23.29 -15.97 -10.41
CA GLU A 441 -24.08 -17.20 -10.31
C GLU A 441 -25.56 -16.98 -10.64
N ILE A 442 -26.11 -15.83 -10.21
CA ILE A 442 -27.48 -15.41 -10.56
C ILE A 442 -27.62 -15.24 -12.07
N VAL A 443 -26.65 -14.62 -12.74
CA VAL A 443 -26.68 -14.51 -14.20
C VAL A 443 -26.63 -15.90 -14.84
N ALA A 444 -25.76 -16.78 -14.36
CA ALA A 444 -25.61 -18.14 -14.89
C ALA A 444 -26.87 -19.00 -14.71
N ASN A 445 -27.62 -18.80 -13.63
CA ASN A 445 -28.81 -19.59 -13.33
C ASN A 445 -30.13 -18.95 -13.81
N GLY A 446 -30.07 -17.82 -14.51
CA GLY A 446 -31.22 -17.13 -15.09
C GLY A 446 -32.04 -16.31 -14.09
N GLY A 447 -31.41 -15.77 -13.04
CA GLY A 447 -32.07 -14.87 -12.09
C GLY A 447 -32.71 -15.57 -10.88
N ARG A 448 -32.40 -16.84 -10.62
CA ARG A 448 -33.01 -17.64 -9.56
C ARG A 448 -32.19 -17.55 -8.27
N TYR A 449 -32.48 -16.54 -7.46
CA TYR A 449 -31.80 -16.35 -6.16
C TYR A 449 -31.93 -17.58 -5.23
N ALA A 450 -33.12 -18.19 -5.17
CA ALA A 450 -33.39 -19.34 -4.30
C ALA A 450 -32.53 -20.58 -4.64
N ASP A 451 -32.09 -20.69 -5.89
CA ASP A 451 -31.29 -21.82 -6.38
C ASP A 451 -29.78 -21.64 -6.12
N LEU A 452 -29.38 -20.49 -5.55
CA LEU A 452 -27.98 -20.27 -5.19
C LEU A 452 -27.53 -21.27 -4.10
N PRO A 453 -26.32 -21.85 -4.22
CA PRO A 453 -25.75 -22.69 -3.18
C PRO A 453 -25.79 -21.97 -1.82
N LEU A 454 -26.12 -22.70 -0.76
CA LEU A 454 -26.25 -22.14 0.60
C LEU A 454 -24.97 -21.38 1.03
N ALA A 455 -23.79 -21.88 0.65
CA ALA A 455 -22.51 -21.24 0.92
C ALA A 455 -22.37 -19.86 0.23
N VAL A 456 -22.90 -19.72 -1.00
CA VAL A 456 -22.90 -18.45 -1.73
C VAL A 456 -23.85 -17.47 -1.06
N ARG A 457 -25.09 -17.89 -0.77
CA ARG A 457 -26.09 -17.05 -0.09
C ARG A 457 -25.60 -16.56 1.27
N ALA A 458 -24.98 -17.43 2.05
CA ALA A 458 -24.44 -17.10 3.36
C ALA A 458 -23.29 -16.09 3.32
N ASN A 459 -22.50 -16.05 2.25
CA ASN A 459 -21.37 -15.12 2.14
C ASN A 459 -21.79 -13.70 1.73
N ILE A 460 -23.03 -13.51 1.26
CA ILE A 460 -23.57 -12.19 0.95
C ILE A 460 -23.73 -11.41 2.26
N PRO A 461 -23.20 -10.17 2.36
CA PRO A 461 -23.41 -9.35 3.54
C PRO A 461 -24.91 -9.04 3.71
N ALA A 462 -25.41 -9.08 4.95
CA ALA A 462 -26.84 -8.89 5.24
C ALA A 462 -27.45 -7.63 4.59
N LYS A 463 -26.69 -6.53 4.60
CA LYS A 463 -27.07 -5.24 4.02
C LYS A 463 -27.25 -5.28 2.49
N ASP A 464 -26.57 -6.19 1.81
CA ASP A 464 -26.55 -6.31 0.34
C ASP A 464 -27.52 -7.39 -0.17
N ILE A 465 -28.15 -8.19 0.72
CA ILE A 465 -29.11 -9.25 0.31
C ILE A 465 -30.24 -8.67 -0.55
N ALA A 466 -30.80 -7.52 -0.16
CA ALA A 466 -31.89 -6.87 -0.90
C ALA A 466 -31.45 -6.43 -2.31
N GLU A 467 -30.23 -5.89 -2.44
CA GLU A 467 -29.63 -5.53 -3.73
C GLU A 467 -29.49 -6.77 -4.62
N VAL A 468 -28.92 -7.85 -4.07
CA VAL A 468 -28.70 -9.09 -4.83
C VAL A 468 -30.02 -9.74 -5.26
N MET A 469 -31.04 -9.74 -4.40
CA MET A 469 -32.38 -10.24 -4.77
C MET A 469 -33.07 -9.35 -5.83
N SER A 470 -32.92 -8.03 -5.73
CA SER A 470 -33.44 -7.10 -6.74
C SER A 470 -32.78 -7.35 -8.09
N PHE A 471 -31.45 -7.52 -8.10
CA PHE A 471 -30.70 -7.90 -9.29
C PHE A 471 -31.17 -9.23 -9.88
N ALA A 472 -31.36 -10.26 -9.06
CA ALA A 472 -31.89 -11.55 -9.51
C ALA A 472 -33.26 -11.41 -10.19
N GLY A 473 -34.15 -10.61 -9.60
CA GLY A 473 -35.46 -10.30 -10.17
C GLY A 473 -35.38 -9.62 -11.55
N LYS A 474 -34.46 -8.66 -11.73
CA LYS A 474 -34.21 -7.99 -13.02
C LYS A 474 -33.77 -9.00 -14.08
N ILE A 475 -32.79 -9.84 -13.75
CA ILE A 475 -32.29 -10.90 -14.65
C ILE A 475 -33.41 -11.89 -15.02
N ALA A 476 -34.20 -12.35 -14.05
CA ALA A 476 -35.29 -13.31 -14.29
C ALA A 476 -36.38 -12.75 -15.22
N LYS A 477 -36.59 -11.43 -15.22
CA LYS A 477 -37.53 -10.73 -16.11
C LYS A 477 -36.93 -10.38 -17.48
N GLY A 478 -35.62 -10.55 -17.66
CA GLY A 478 -34.91 -10.05 -18.84
C GLY A 478 -34.89 -8.52 -18.92
N GLU A 479 -34.94 -7.83 -17.78
CA GLU A 479 -34.90 -6.37 -17.73
C GLU A 479 -33.48 -5.87 -18.05
N ASP A 480 -33.31 -5.26 -19.23
CA ASP A 480 -32.05 -4.67 -19.69
C ASP A 480 -32.15 -3.15 -19.73
N ARG A 481 -31.79 -2.51 -18.61
CA ARG A 481 -32.02 -1.07 -18.41
C ARG A 481 -30.86 -0.41 -17.69
N THR A 482 -30.62 0.85 -18.07
CA THR A 482 -29.63 1.72 -17.45
C THR A 482 -30.29 2.70 -16.49
N ASN A 483 -29.74 2.81 -15.29
CA ASN A 483 -30.00 3.89 -14.37
C ASN A 483 -29.19 5.12 -14.81
N GLU A 484 -29.86 6.16 -15.30
CA GLU A 484 -29.18 7.30 -15.89
C GLU A 484 -28.40 8.14 -14.87
N ALA A 485 -28.77 8.11 -13.59
CA ALA A 485 -27.96 8.76 -12.55
C ALA A 485 -26.61 8.04 -12.36
N VAL A 486 -26.60 6.70 -12.44
CA VAL A 486 -25.36 5.90 -12.42
C VAL A 486 -24.57 6.13 -13.70
N TYR A 487 -25.23 6.13 -14.86
CA TYR A 487 -24.58 6.45 -16.14
C TYR A 487 -23.92 7.83 -16.11
N GLN A 488 -24.62 8.84 -15.59
CA GLN A 488 -24.10 10.20 -15.43
C GLN A 488 -22.81 10.21 -14.61
N LYS A 489 -22.80 9.49 -13.49
CA LYS A 489 -21.63 9.41 -12.61
C LYS A 489 -20.44 8.78 -13.31
N LEU A 490 -20.65 7.67 -14.02
CA LEU A 490 -19.58 6.95 -14.73
C LEU A 490 -19.06 7.71 -15.94
N ALA A 491 -19.95 8.28 -16.74
CA ALA A 491 -19.59 9.02 -17.95
C ALA A 491 -19.02 10.41 -17.64
N GLY A 492 -19.58 11.08 -16.63
CA GLY A 492 -19.19 12.44 -16.23
C GLY A 492 -17.89 12.51 -15.43
N ASP A 493 -17.53 11.44 -14.70
CA ASP A 493 -16.30 11.36 -13.91
C ASP A 493 -15.45 10.12 -14.31
N PRO A 494 -14.57 10.25 -15.31
CA PRO A 494 -13.65 9.19 -15.70
C PRO A 494 -12.67 8.77 -14.59
N ALA A 495 -12.39 9.64 -13.61
CA ALA A 495 -11.52 9.28 -12.49
C ALA A 495 -12.24 8.33 -11.53
N TYR A 496 -13.54 8.57 -11.28
CA TYR A 496 -14.38 7.64 -10.52
C TYR A 496 -14.49 6.28 -11.23
N LEU A 497 -14.77 6.25 -12.53
CA LEU A 497 -14.84 4.97 -13.28
C LEU A 497 -13.54 4.14 -13.16
N ARG A 498 -12.38 4.81 -13.13
CA ARG A 498 -11.06 4.16 -12.97
C ARG A 498 -10.76 3.75 -11.53
N SER A 499 -11.34 4.41 -10.54
CA SER A 499 -11.10 4.10 -9.12
C SER A 499 -11.87 2.87 -8.64
N LEU A 500 -12.93 2.48 -9.36
CA LEU A 500 -13.70 1.26 -9.09
C LEU A 500 -12.83 0.02 -9.28
N SER A 501 -12.82 -0.86 -8.26
CA SER A 501 -12.33 -2.23 -8.41
C SER A 501 -13.19 -3.01 -9.40
N ASP A 502 -12.70 -4.15 -9.89
CA ASP A 502 -13.45 -4.99 -10.83
C ASP A 502 -14.75 -5.53 -10.22
N ASN A 503 -14.77 -5.83 -8.92
CA ASN A 503 -15.98 -6.26 -8.21
C ASN A 503 -16.96 -5.10 -8.01
N GLU A 504 -16.49 -3.92 -7.58
CA GLU A 504 -17.34 -2.73 -7.45
C GLU A 504 -17.94 -2.32 -8.81
N PHE A 505 -17.16 -2.38 -9.89
CA PHE A 505 -17.67 -2.15 -11.24
C PHE A 505 -18.69 -3.22 -11.63
N TYR A 506 -18.41 -4.51 -11.37
CA TYR A 506 -19.34 -5.60 -11.70
C TYR A 506 -20.69 -5.49 -10.99
N ARG A 507 -20.71 -4.97 -9.75
CA ARG A 507 -21.96 -4.69 -9.02
C ARG A 507 -22.88 -3.70 -9.76
N LEU A 508 -22.32 -2.81 -10.57
CA LEU A 508 -23.10 -1.88 -11.39
C LEU A 508 -23.85 -2.55 -12.54
N ARG A 509 -23.65 -3.86 -12.78
CA ARG A 509 -24.39 -4.62 -13.81
C ARG A 509 -25.90 -4.65 -13.55
N GLY A 510 -26.35 -4.47 -12.31
CA GLY A 510 -27.78 -4.33 -12.01
C GLY A 510 -28.36 -2.94 -12.33
N GLU A 511 -27.49 -1.96 -12.57
CA GLU A 511 -27.84 -0.55 -12.77
C GLU A 511 -27.50 -0.07 -14.18
N LEU A 512 -26.98 -0.95 -15.05
CA LEU A 512 -26.58 -0.65 -16.41
C LEU A 512 -27.13 -1.72 -17.33
N SER A 513 -27.56 -1.32 -18.53
CA SER A 513 -27.82 -2.28 -19.60
C SER A 513 -26.55 -3.03 -19.98
N GLU A 514 -26.69 -4.19 -20.60
CA GLU A 514 -25.54 -5.00 -21.06
C GLU A 514 -24.63 -4.19 -22.02
N SER A 515 -25.24 -3.40 -22.90
CA SER A 515 -24.52 -2.52 -23.83
C SER A 515 -23.70 -1.46 -23.11
N ASP A 516 -24.27 -0.82 -22.09
CA ASP A 516 -23.64 0.28 -21.38
C ASP A 516 -22.56 -0.23 -20.44
N PHE A 517 -22.84 -1.33 -19.75
CA PHE A 517 -21.86 -2.04 -18.95
C PHE A 517 -20.63 -2.41 -19.80
N LYS A 518 -20.84 -2.98 -20.99
CA LYS A 518 -19.75 -3.28 -21.93
C LYS A 518 -18.99 -2.02 -22.37
N THR A 519 -19.70 -0.93 -22.64
CA THR A 519 -19.08 0.35 -23.00
C THR A 519 -18.15 0.85 -21.91
N PHE A 520 -18.60 0.87 -20.65
CA PHE A 520 -17.75 1.29 -19.54
C PHE A 520 -16.62 0.29 -19.24
N ALA A 521 -16.85 -1.01 -19.44
CA ALA A 521 -15.81 -2.03 -19.33
C ALA A 521 -14.68 -1.79 -20.36
N ASN A 522 -15.06 -1.46 -21.61
CA ASN A 522 -14.14 -1.10 -22.68
C ASN A 522 -13.35 0.18 -22.33
N GLN A 523 -14.01 1.22 -21.82
CA GLN A 523 -13.32 2.44 -21.38
C GLN A 523 -12.31 2.17 -20.25
N ARG A 524 -12.67 1.33 -19.27
CA ARG A 524 -11.73 0.88 -18.21
C ARG A 524 -10.56 0.10 -18.79
N GLY A 525 -10.83 -0.80 -19.75
CA GLY A 525 -9.82 -1.58 -20.46
C GLY A 525 -8.82 -0.70 -21.21
N ALA A 526 -9.31 0.22 -22.05
CA ALA A 526 -8.49 1.15 -22.82
C ALA A 526 -7.63 2.04 -21.92
N ALA A 527 -8.22 2.59 -20.84
CA ALA A 527 -7.48 3.40 -19.85
C ALA A 527 -6.38 2.61 -19.12
N ALA A 528 -6.53 1.29 -18.99
CA ALA A 528 -5.54 0.39 -18.43
C ALA A 528 -4.54 -0.14 -19.47
N GLY A 529 -4.58 0.34 -20.72
CA GLY A 529 -3.72 -0.10 -21.81
C GLY A 529 -4.06 -1.48 -22.38
N ARG A 530 -5.25 -2.02 -22.09
CA ARG A 530 -5.75 -3.26 -22.70
C ARG A 530 -6.24 -2.95 -24.12
N GLY A 531 -5.99 -3.86 -25.07
CA GLY A 531 -6.45 -3.71 -26.45
C GLY A 531 -7.97 -3.72 -26.53
N VAL A 532 -8.55 -2.61 -26.99
CA VAL A 532 -9.98 -2.43 -27.27
C VAL A 532 -10.11 -2.01 -28.74
N ASP A 533 -11.19 -2.42 -29.40
CA ASP A 533 -11.48 -1.95 -30.76
C ASP A 533 -11.66 -0.42 -30.73
N LYS A 534 -10.97 0.28 -31.65
CA LYS A 534 -11.05 1.74 -31.76
C LYS A 534 -12.48 2.21 -32.01
N ALA A 535 -13.33 1.41 -32.65
CA ALA A 535 -14.73 1.76 -32.85
C ALA A 535 -15.56 1.76 -31.55
N ASP A 536 -15.13 0.98 -30.54
CA ASP A 536 -15.80 0.85 -29.24
C ASP A 536 -15.16 1.75 -28.15
N GLU A 537 -14.06 2.43 -28.45
CA GLU A 537 -13.39 3.35 -27.54
C GLU A 537 -13.94 4.77 -27.68
N LEU A 538 -14.40 5.38 -26.58
CA LEU A 538 -14.90 6.75 -26.57
C LEU A 538 -13.79 7.75 -26.23
N ASN A 539 -13.72 8.87 -26.96
CA ASN A 539 -12.89 10.01 -26.59
C ASN A 539 -13.56 10.80 -25.45
N THR A 540 -13.55 10.22 -24.24
CA THR A 540 -14.30 10.75 -23.08
C THR A 540 -13.88 12.17 -22.70
N SER A 541 -12.63 12.56 -22.97
CA SER A 541 -12.13 13.91 -22.70
C SER A 541 -12.83 14.94 -23.58
N ALA A 542 -12.78 14.75 -24.92
CA ALA A 542 -13.43 15.63 -25.87
C ALA A 542 -14.96 15.64 -25.66
N ILE A 543 -15.57 14.48 -25.48
CA ILE A 543 -17.01 14.35 -25.22
C ILE A 543 -17.42 15.14 -23.98
N ASN A 544 -16.74 14.93 -22.84
CA ASN A 544 -17.13 15.59 -21.60
C ASN A 544 -16.91 17.10 -21.66
N SER A 545 -15.80 17.57 -22.24
CA SER A 545 -15.54 18.99 -22.43
C SER A 545 -16.66 19.64 -23.27
N THR A 546 -16.96 19.08 -24.44
CA THR A 546 -17.99 19.62 -25.34
C THR A 546 -19.38 19.55 -24.70
N LEU A 547 -19.76 18.41 -24.13
CA LEU A 547 -21.06 18.24 -23.47
C LEU A 547 -21.26 19.21 -22.31
N ASN A 548 -20.24 19.38 -21.45
CA ASN A 548 -20.35 20.28 -20.31
C ASN A 548 -20.58 21.73 -20.76
N ASN A 549 -19.83 22.17 -21.78
CA ASN A 549 -19.97 23.52 -22.35
C ASN A 549 -21.34 23.74 -23.00
N ARG A 550 -21.84 22.76 -23.77
CA ARG A 550 -23.15 22.88 -24.44
C ARG A 550 -24.32 22.80 -23.47
N MET A 551 -24.26 21.92 -22.47
CA MET A 551 -25.27 21.88 -21.41
C MET A 551 -25.32 23.19 -20.63
N ALA A 552 -24.15 23.74 -20.24
CA ALA A 552 -24.09 25.03 -19.56
C ALA A 552 -24.67 26.19 -20.39
N THR A 553 -24.42 26.20 -21.71
CA THR A 553 -24.99 27.18 -22.65
C THR A 553 -26.53 27.10 -22.70
N LEU A 554 -27.08 25.90 -22.55
CA LEU A 554 -28.52 25.64 -22.46
C LEU A 554 -29.08 25.77 -21.04
N LYS A 555 -28.28 26.27 -20.07
CA LYS A 555 -28.63 26.39 -18.66
C LYS A 555 -29.00 25.04 -18.00
N ILE A 556 -28.39 23.96 -18.47
CA ILE A 556 -28.43 22.63 -17.85
C ILE A 556 -27.14 22.47 -17.04
N ASP A 557 -27.26 22.21 -15.74
CA ASP A 557 -26.10 21.93 -14.88
C ASP A 557 -25.43 20.63 -15.33
N PRO A 558 -24.16 20.63 -15.77
CA PRO A 558 -23.46 19.42 -16.23
C PRO A 558 -23.02 18.49 -15.08
N THR A 559 -23.05 19.00 -13.85
CA THR A 559 -22.59 18.33 -12.61
C THR A 559 -23.68 18.35 -11.53
N PRO A 560 -24.89 17.86 -11.83
CA PRO A 560 -25.99 17.86 -10.89
C PRO A 560 -25.68 16.94 -9.70
N LYS A 561 -26.35 17.18 -8.57
CA LYS A 561 -26.24 16.35 -7.37
C LYS A 561 -26.59 14.88 -7.67
N ASP A 562 -25.76 13.95 -7.21
CA ASP A 562 -25.98 12.49 -7.33
C ASP A 562 -27.40 12.08 -6.90
N GLY A 563 -28.04 11.24 -7.71
CA GLY A 563 -29.38 10.69 -7.46
C GLY A 563 -30.55 11.67 -7.66
N SER A 564 -30.30 12.91 -8.11
CA SER A 564 -31.37 13.87 -8.41
C SER A 564 -32.07 13.60 -9.76
N SER A 565 -33.26 14.19 -9.95
CA SER A 565 -33.94 14.20 -11.26
C SER A 565 -33.08 14.83 -12.36
N ASP A 566 -32.30 15.85 -12.01
CA ASP A 566 -31.37 16.51 -12.93
C ASP A 566 -30.21 15.57 -13.29
N ALA A 567 -29.69 14.76 -12.36
CA ALA A 567 -28.69 13.73 -12.66
C ALA A 567 -29.21 12.68 -13.64
N MET A 568 -30.47 12.23 -13.50
CA MET A 568 -31.08 11.33 -14.47
C MET A 568 -31.21 11.99 -15.85
N ARG A 569 -31.61 13.27 -15.92
CA ARG A 569 -31.72 13.99 -17.19
C ARG A 569 -30.36 14.17 -17.88
N VAL A 570 -29.35 14.60 -17.13
CA VAL A 570 -27.99 14.79 -17.66
C VAL A 570 -27.40 13.45 -18.08
N GLY A 571 -27.64 12.39 -17.30
CA GLY A 571 -27.29 11.02 -17.66
C GLY A 571 -27.92 10.58 -18.97
N ALA A 572 -29.20 10.86 -19.19
CA ALA A 572 -29.88 10.58 -20.45
C ALA A 572 -29.22 11.31 -21.63
N ILE A 573 -28.84 12.59 -21.46
CA ILE A 573 -28.16 13.38 -22.50
C ILE A 573 -26.79 12.77 -22.81
N ARG A 574 -25.98 12.48 -21.78
CA ARG A 574 -24.66 11.85 -21.98
C ARG A 574 -24.79 10.49 -22.65
N LYS A 575 -25.76 9.68 -22.23
CA LYS A 575 -26.05 8.38 -22.83
C LYS A 575 -26.40 8.52 -24.30
N PHE A 576 -27.36 9.37 -24.62
CA PHE A 576 -27.78 9.62 -26.00
C PHE A 576 -26.60 10.05 -26.90
N VAL A 577 -25.76 10.96 -26.40
CA VAL A 577 -24.61 11.44 -27.16
C VAL A 577 -23.54 10.36 -27.31
N ASN A 578 -23.20 9.64 -26.25
CA ASN A 578 -22.25 8.52 -26.31
C ASN A 578 -22.72 7.42 -27.27
N ASP A 579 -23.99 7.03 -27.21
CA ASP A 579 -24.60 6.06 -28.12
C ASP A 579 -24.50 6.53 -29.59
N ALA A 580 -24.75 7.82 -29.83
CA ALA A 580 -24.67 8.41 -31.16
C ALA A 580 -23.22 8.45 -31.69
N VAL A 581 -22.25 8.78 -30.83
CA VAL A 581 -20.81 8.76 -31.15
C VAL A 581 -20.36 7.34 -31.47
N LEU A 582 -20.65 6.36 -30.60
CA LEU A 582 -20.33 4.95 -30.83
C LEU A 582 -20.93 4.43 -32.14
N SER A 583 -22.19 4.77 -32.40
CA SER A 583 -22.86 4.40 -33.66
C SER A 583 -22.14 4.98 -34.88
N GLN A 584 -21.69 6.24 -34.79
CA GLN A 584 -20.93 6.88 -35.86
C GLN A 584 -19.54 6.25 -36.04
N GLN A 585 -18.85 5.94 -34.95
CA GLN A 585 -17.54 5.26 -34.96
C GLN A 585 -17.63 3.86 -35.59
N LYS A 586 -18.72 3.12 -35.33
CA LYS A 586 -18.96 1.82 -35.95
C LYS A 586 -19.17 1.92 -37.47
N ILE A 587 -19.82 2.99 -37.94
CA ILE A 587 -19.98 3.25 -39.38
C ILE A 587 -18.64 3.58 -40.03
N THR A 588 -17.80 4.38 -39.36
CA THR A 588 -16.51 4.82 -39.92
C THR A 588 -15.36 3.83 -39.67
N GLY A 589 -15.55 2.84 -38.79
CA GLY A 589 -14.52 1.89 -38.36
C GLY A 589 -13.36 2.53 -37.60
N LYS A 590 -13.53 3.76 -37.09
CA LYS A 590 -12.47 4.51 -36.39
C LYS A 590 -13.01 5.29 -35.20
N GLN A 591 -12.18 5.44 -34.18
CA GLN A 591 -12.43 6.38 -33.09
C GLN A 591 -12.45 7.82 -33.63
N MET A 592 -13.40 8.64 -33.17
CA MET A 592 -13.44 10.06 -33.52
C MET A 592 -12.36 10.82 -32.75
N ASN A 593 -11.58 11.64 -33.47
CA ASN A 593 -10.63 12.55 -32.81
C ASN A 593 -11.35 13.72 -32.12
N ASP A 594 -10.62 14.57 -31.41
CA ASP A 594 -11.18 15.70 -30.64
C ASP A 594 -12.11 16.59 -31.48
N ARG A 595 -11.65 16.96 -32.68
CA ARG A 595 -12.38 17.84 -33.59
C ARG A 595 -13.62 17.16 -34.18
N GLU A 596 -13.48 15.93 -34.65
CA GLU A 596 -14.60 15.14 -35.19
C GLU A 596 -15.67 14.95 -34.11
N THR A 597 -15.25 14.70 -32.86
CA THR A 597 -16.14 14.55 -31.70
C THR A 597 -16.90 15.85 -31.42
N GLU A 598 -16.21 16.99 -31.37
CA GLU A 598 -16.85 18.29 -31.13
C GLU A 598 -17.87 18.63 -32.23
N GLU A 599 -17.49 18.56 -33.50
CA GLU A 599 -18.36 18.87 -34.64
C GLU A 599 -19.61 17.96 -34.66
N PHE A 600 -19.45 16.69 -34.31
CA PHE A 600 -20.57 15.75 -34.24
C PHE A 600 -21.54 16.08 -33.11
N ILE A 601 -21.04 16.37 -31.91
CA ILE A 601 -21.86 16.76 -30.76
C ILE A 601 -22.58 18.08 -31.06
N ASP A 602 -21.90 19.05 -31.67
CA ASP A 602 -22.51 20.31 -32.09
C ASP A 602 -23.65 20.10 -33.07
N GLY A 603 -23.47 19.19 -34.03
CA GLY A 603 -24.53 18.76 -34.93
C GLY A 603 -25.74 18.20 -34.19
N LEU A 604 -25.55 17.43 -33.10
CA LEU A 604 -26.65 16.92 -32.28
C LEU A 604 -27.38 18.04 -31.51
N PHE A 605 -26.64 18.98 -30.91
CA PHE A 605 -27.22 20.11 -30.17
C PHE A 605 -27.89 21.14 -31.07
N ALA A 606 -27.46 21.25 -32.34
CA ALA A 606 -28.06 22.13 -33.32
C ALA A 606 -29.43 21.62 -33.82
N LYS A 607 -29.75 20.33 -33.66
CA LYS A 607 -31.02 19.77 -34.12
C LYS A 607 -32.20 20.42 -33.42
N SER A 608 -33.15 20.91 -34.21
CA SER A 608 -34.45 21.39 -33.74
C SER A 608 -35.56 20.45 -34.18
N VAL A 609 -36.64 20.45 -33.41
CA VAL A 609 -37.88 19.75 -33.72
C VAL A 609 -39.05 20.72 -33.61
N GLN A 610 -40.03 20.54 -34.50
CA GLN A 610 -41.26 21.34 -34.55
C GLN A 610 -42.32 20.73 -33.64
N PHE A 611 -42.87 21.53 -32.73
CA PHE A 611 -43.95 21.14 -31.84
C PHE A 611 -45.23 21.83 -32.22
N ARG A 612 -46.36 21.14 -32.11
CA ARG A 612 -47.68 21.77 -32.18
C ARG A 612 -48.21 21.94 -30.76
N SER A 613 -48.13 23.14 -30.20
CA SER A 613 -48.69 23.43 -28.89
C SER A 613 -50.21 23.61 -29.00
N PHE A 614 -50.97 22.98 -28.10
CA PHE A 614 -52.45 23.02 -28.08
C PHE A 614 -52.99 24.46 -27.94
N TRP A 615 -52.19 25.39 -27.40
CA TRP A 615 -52.59 26.78 -27.15
C TRP A 615 -51.88 27.85 -28.01
N PHE A 616 -50.70 27.58 -28.58
CA PHE A 616 -49.84 28.63 -29.18
C PHE A 616 -49.26 28.34 -30.57
N GLY A 617 -49.78 27.34 -31.30
CA GLY A 617 -49.31 27.04 -32.66
C GLY A 617 -47.99 26.27 -32.70
N THR A 618 -47.25 26.34 -33.83
CA THR A 618 -46.04 25.54 -34.04
C THR A 618 -44.78 26.25 -33.55
N THR A 619 -44.05 25.69 -32.58
CA THR A 619 -42.78 26.24 -32.06
C THR A 619 -41.58 25.36 -32.43
N ASN A 620 -40.43 25.98 -32.72
CA ASN A 620 -39.16 25.29 -32.97
C ASN A 620 -38.33 25.29 -31.68
N GLU A 621 -38.04 24.12 -31.11
CA GLU A 621 -37.16 24.00 -29.94
C GLU A 621 -35.96 23.08 -30.23
N ARG A 622 -34.87 23.28 -29.47
CA ARG A 622 -33.68 22.43 -29.55
C ARG A 622 -34.01 21.05 -28.99
N LEU A 623 -33.61 19.99 -29.70
CA LEU A 623 -33.99 18.61 -29.38
C LEU A 623 -33.61 18.20 -27.94
N LEU A 624 -32.43 18.63 -27.46
CA LEU A 624 -31.93 18.26 -26.14
C LEU A 624 -32.43 19.16 -24.99
N THR A 625 -33.16 20.25 -25.28
CA THR A 625 -33.79 21.09 -24.23
C THR A 625 -35.16 20.58 -23.79
N LEU A 626 -35.69 19.59 -24.50
CA LEU A 626 -37.03 19.04 -24.25
C LEU A 626 -37.14 18.38 -22.87
N LYS A 627 -38.35 18.45 -22.34
CA LYS A 627 -38.84 17.72 -21.18
C LYS A 627 -39.83 16.65 -21.67
N VAL A 628 -40.09 15.66 -20.81
CA VAL A 628 -41.03 14.58 -21.15
C VAL A 628 -42.43 15.10 -21.47
N GLY A 629 -42.84 16.22 -20.84
CA GLY A 629 -44.11 16.88 -21.13
C GLY A 629 -44.23 17.41 -22.56
N ASP A 630 -43.11 17.64 -23.24
CA ASP A 630 -43.08 18.17 -24.61
C ASP A 630 -43.20 17.04 -25.66
N ILE A 631 -43.10 15.78 -25.24
CA ILE A 631 -43.30 14.62 -26.12
C ILE A 631 -44.81 14.50 -26.44
N PRO A 632 -45.21 14.46 -27.73
CA PRO A 632 -46.62 14.28 -28.09
C PRO A 632 -47.24 13.06 -27.42
N SER A 633 -48.49 13.20 -26.93
CA SER A 633 -49.16 12.17 -26.11
C SER A 633 -49.20 10.79 -26.77
N GLU A 634 -49.50 10.73 -28.07
CA GLU A 634 -49.55 9.48 -28.84
C GLU A 634 -48.17 8.82 -28.97
N VAL A 635 -47.12 9.62 -29.19
CA VAL A 635 -45.74 9.12 -29.25
C VAL A 635 -45.33 8.60 -27.87
N LYS A 636 -45.61 9.35 -26.80
CA LYS A 636 -45.32 8.93 -25.43
C LYS A 636 -46.03 7.61 -25.08
N LYS A 637 -47.27 7.42 -25.52
CA LYS A 637 -48.03 6.18 -25.34
C LYS A 637 -47.40 5.01 -26.11
N SER A 638 -46.97 5.23 -27.36
CA SER A 638 -46.24 4.23 -28.15
C SER A 638 -44.94 3.83 -27.47
N LEU A 639 -44.11 4.80 -27.08
CA LEU A 639 -42.84 4.55 -26.40
C LEU A 639 -43.04 3.72 -25.12
N LYS A 640 -44.07 4.04 -24.31
CA LYS A 640 -44.40 3.23 -23.13
C LYS A 640 -44.80 1.80 -23.47
N ALA A 641 -45.56 1.60 -24.56
CA ALA A 641 -45.92 0.26 -25.03
C ALA A 641 -44.69 -0.53 -25.51
N ASP A 642 -43.76 0.14 -26.19
CA ASP A 642 -42.51 -0.47 -26.65
C ASP A 642 -41.61 -0.86 -25.47
N PHE A 643 -41.47 0.00 -24.45
CA PHE A 643 -40.76 -0.35 -23.21
C PHE A 643 -41.38 -1.55 -22.51
N LYS A 644 -42.72 -1.59 -22.39
CA LYS A 644 -43.42 -2.72 -21.78
C LYS A 644 -43.22 -4.03 -22.55
N LYS A 645 -43.21 -3.98 -23.88
CA LYS A 645 -42.92 -5.15 -24.73
C LYS A 645 -41.50 -5.68 -24.49
N ASN A 646 -40.56 -4.81 -24.13
CA ASN A 646 -39.18 -5.15 -23.79
C ASN A 646 -38.96 -5.37 -22.28
N GLY A 647 -40.01 -5.66 -21.52
CA GLY A 647 -39.91 -6.03 -20.10
C GLY A 647 -39.79 -4.85 -19.11
N ILE A 648 -39.93 -3.61 -19.58
CA ILE A 648 -39.87 -2.41 -18.74
C ILE A 648 -41.30 -1.85 -18.57
N ASP A 649 -41.96 -2.22 -17.48
CA ASP A 649 -43.35 -1.84 -17.21
C ASP A 649 -43.54 -0.33 -16.93
N ASP A 650 -42.55 0.31 -16.31
CA ASP A 650 -42.59 1.73 -15.95
C ASP A 650 -41.28 2.46 -16.35
N PRO A 651 -41.20 2.96 -17.60
CA PRO A 651 -40.03 3.71 -18.06
C PRO A 651 -39.96 5.08 -17.39
N THR A 652 -38.74 5.51 -17.00
CA THR A 652 -38.51 6.83 -16.41
C THR A 652 -38.71 7.94 -17.43
N GLU A 653 -38.73 9.17 -16.92
CA GLU A 653 -38.64 10.36 -17.76
C GLU A 653 -37.41 10.37 -18.67
N ALA A 654 -36.27 9.91 -18.13
CA ALA A 654 -35.01 9.79 -18.85
C ALA A 654 -35.09 8.76 -20.00
N ASP A 655 -35.67 7.58 -19.75
CA ASP A 655 -35.91 6.56 -20.77
C ASP A 655 -36.72 7.11 -21.95
N LEU A 656 -37.84 7.78 -21.64
CA LEU A 656 -38.75 8.32 -22.64
C LEU A 656 -38.09 9.43 -23.47
N LEU A 657 -37.34 10.31 -22.82
CA LEU A 657 -36.57 11.35 -23.51
C LEU A 657 -35.48 10.76 -24.40
N GLY A 658 -34.68 9.82 -23.88
CA GLY A 658 -33.62 9.17 -24.64
C GLY A 658 -34.14 8.39 -25.84
N ALA A 659 -35.26 7.68 -25.70
CA ALA A 659 -35.93 7.01 -26.82
C ALA A 659 -36.45 8.01 -27.85
N TYR A 660 -37.08 9.10 -27.40
CA TYR A 660 -37.60 10.14 -28.28
C TYR A 660 -36.47 10.85 -29.07
N TRP A 661 -35.34 11.17 -28.44
CA TRP A 661 -34.20 11.78 -29.11
C TRP A 661 -33.62 10.85 -30.19
N ARG A 662 -33.50 9.55 -29.92
CA ARG A 662 -33.07 8.55 -30.90
C ARG A 662 -34.04 8.47 -32.08
N MET A 663 -35.34 8.41 -31.81
CA MET A 663 -36.39 8.40 -32.84
C MET A 663 -36.30 9.65 -33.75
N GLN A 664 -36.21 10.85 -33.17
CA GLN A 664 -36.15 12.09 -33.94
C GLN A 664 -34.86 12.19 -34.77
N THR A 665 -33.74 11.74 -34.22
CA THR A 665 -32.46 11.76 -34.96
C THR A 665 -32.41 10.74 -36.09
N ALA A 666 -33.05 9.58 -35.94
CA ALA A 666 -33.21 8.59 -37.01
C ALA A 666 -34.11 9.11 -38.15
N LEU A 667 -35.29 9.67 -37.81
CA LEU A 667 -36.23 10.22 -38.80
C LEU A 667 -35.62 11.35 -39.65
N GLN A 668 -34.82 12.22 -39.03
CA GLN A 668 -34.11 13.27 -39.77
C GLN A 668 -33.03 12.72 -40.71
N ARG A 669 -32.33 11.63 -40.32
CA ARG A 669 -31.38 10.94 -41.21
C ARG A 669 -32.10 10.30 -42.40
N GLN A 670 -33.23 9.64 -42.18
CA GLN A 670 -34.04 9.06 -43.26
C GLN A 670 -34.54 10.14 -44.24
N ARG A 671 -35.00 11.28 -43.73
CA ARG A 671 -35.39 12.44 -44.57
C ARG A 671 -34.24 13.04 -45.36
N ALA A 672 -33.01 13.02 -44.82
CA ALA A 672 -31.83 13.56 -45.47
C ALA A 672 -31.19 12.61 -46.49
N THR A 673 -31.36 11.28 -46.33
CA THR A 673 -30.69 10.25 -47.15
C THR A 673 -31.63 9.49 -48.10
N GLY A 674 -32.95 9.59 -47.92
CA GLY A 674 -33.95 8.90 -48.73
C GLY A 674 -34.03 7.38 -48.51
N VAL A 675 -33.24 6.83 -47.59
CA VAL A 675 -33.21 5.40 -47.26
C VAL A 675 -33.97 5.17 -45.96
N VAL A 676 -35.02 4.35 -46.01
CA VAL A 676 -35.72 3.85 -44.83
C VAL A 676 -34.90 2.71 -44.24
N THR A 677 -34.58 2.80 -42.96
CA THR A 677 -33.94 1.72 -42.18
C THR A 677 -34.92 1.33 -41.09
N ASP A 678 -35.22 0.03 -41.00
CA ASP A 678 -36.13 -0.58 -40.03
C ASP A 678 -35.66 -0.42 -38.58
#